data_AF-A0A843IB92-F1
#
_entry.id   AF-A0A843IB92-F1
#
_cell.length_a   1.000
_cell.length_b   1.000
_cell.length_c   1.000
_cell.angle_alpha   90.00
_cell.angle_beta   90.00
_cell.angle_gamma   90.00
#
_symmetry.space_group_name_H-M   'P 1'
#
loop_
_entity.id
_entity.type
_entity.pdbx_description
1 polymer ?
#
loop_
_entity_poly.entity_id
_entity_poly.type
_entity_poly.pdbx_seq_one_letter_code
_entity_poly.pdbx_strand_id
1 'polypeptide(L)'
;MKGELSMTQEFVKWFEDLTINDVPSVGGKNASLGEMIQNLGKKGVRVPSGFAITAYAYKYMIEKAGIDVKIKEILKGLDTHNVTDLAARGQKIRNLIKNTPIPSELEEDIRRHYREMEFRYGEDVDVAVRSSATAEDLPDASFAGQQETYLNVRGEDDLIEKVRDCFASLFTNRAISYRVDKGFDHFSVYLSVGVQKMVRSDLACSGVMFSIDTESGFTNAVYITGAYGLGENVVQGAVNPDQFYVFKPTLLKGFKPILEKKLGSKEKRLIYGTTGTKQTKVSPEDKAKFVVNDDEILTLANWACIIEDHYKKPMDIEWAKDGQTKELFIVQARPETVHSQKDMATMKTYVLDEKGKLLVEGEAVGSKIGQGEVNVIENAKDISQFKKGQVLVTDMTDPDWEPIMKIAGAIVTNRGGRTCHAAIISRELGIPCVIGTGNGTTFIKNGSKVTIDCSEGVGRIYDGLLKYHVDEVKLDQLPQTKTQIMMNVGVPEQAFQQGQIPNNGVGLAREEFIINSHIGIHPLALIHYDELKKKASKDKKIAEVIKKIDERSVGYENKVEFFIDTLARGISKIAAGFYPYDVIVRMSDFKTNEYANLIGGYLYEPEEHNPMIGWRGASRYYDETYKPAFGLECVALKKARNDMGLTNIKPMIPFCRTPDEGRKVIQVMNEYGLKQGENGLEVYVMCEIPSNVIVADQFSEIFDGFSIGSNDLTQLTLGLDRDSDLVAHIFDERNDAVKRLVSQVISVAHSHRPRRKVGICGQAPSDFPEFAEFLVECGIDSISLNPDTVIKTRLKIAETERRLGR
;
A
#
# COMPACT_ATOMS: atom_id res chain seq x y z
N MET A 1 0.29 -49.66 8.39
CA MET A 1 -0.37 -49.67 7.08
C MET A 1 -0.67 -48.23 6.71
N LYS A 2 0.20 -47.61 5.90
CA LYS A 2 -0.02 -46.26 5.38
C LYS A 2 -0.92 -46.41 4.15
N GLY A 3 -2.04 -45.69 4.13
CA GLY A 3 -2.94 -45.69 2.99
C GLY A 3 -2.26 -45.08 1.77
N GLU A 4 -2.05 -45.89 0.74
CA GLU A 4 -1.88 -45.39 -0.62
C GLU A 4 -3.20 -44.72 -1.01
N LEU A 5 -3.22 -43.38 -1.03
CA LEU A 5 -4.29 -42.64 -1.68
C LEU A 5 -4.27 -43.04 -3.16
N SER A 6 -5.32 -43.76 -3.57
CA SER A 6 -5.66 -44.05 -4.96
C SER A 6 -5.70 -42.75 -5.77
N MET A 7 -4.60 -42.40 -6.46
CA MET A 7 -4.62 -41.36 -7.48
C MET A 7 -5.56 -41.80 -8.60
N THR A 8 -6.60 -41.01 -8.88
CA THR A 8 -7.47 -41.23 -10.04
C THR A 8 -6.62 -41.27 -11.31
N GLN A 9 -6.71 -42.34 -12.11
CA GLN A 9 -5.87 -42.63 -13.27
C GLN A 9 -6.22 -41.82 -14.53
N GLU A 10 -6.62 -40.56 -14.37
CA GLU A 10 -6.95 -39.67 -15.48
C GLU A 10 -5.76 -38.79 -15.83
N PHE A 11 -5.48 -38.65 -17.14
CA PHE A 11 -4.37 -37.82 -17.61
C PHE A 11 -4.70 -36.34 -17.65
N VAL A 12 -5.94 -36.00 -17.99
CA VAL A 12 -6.41 -34.61 -18.15
C VAL A 12 -7.75 -34.43 -17.43
N LYS A 13 -7.93 -33.29 -16.76
CA LYS A 13 -9.18 -32.89 -16.10
C LYS A 13 -9.54 -31.44 -16.44
N TRP A 14 -10.81 -31.14 -16.68
CA TRP A 14 -11.28 -29.76 -16.86
C TRP A 14 -11.20 -28.98 -15.56
N PHE A 15 -10.92 -27.67 -15.63
CA PHE A 15 -10.91 -26.85 -14.41
C PHE A 15 -12.29 -26.81 -13.73
N GLU A 16 -13.37 -26.91 -14.50
CA GLU A 16 -14.74 -27.02 -13.98
C GLU A 16 -14.97 -28.22 -13.07
N ASP A 17 -14.13 -29.26 -13.15
CA ASP A 17 -14.24 -30.50 -12.38
C ASP A 17 -13.27 -30.54 -11.18
N LEU A 18 -12.48 -29.50 -10.97
CA LEU A 18 -11.46 -29.44 -9.92
C LEU A 18 -11.92 -28.64 -8.70
N THR A 19 -11.45 -29.08 -7.53
CA THR A 19 -11.63 -28.43 -6.23
C THR A 19 -10.29 -28.24 -5.54
N ILE A 20 -10.27 -27.51 -4.42
CA ILE A 20 -9.05 -27.39 -3.59
C ILE A 20 -8.57 -28.74 -3.03
N ASN A 21 -9.41 -29.77 -2.99
CA ASN A 21 -9.00 -31.11 -2.56
C ASN A 21 -8.16 -31.85 -3.61
N ASP A 22 -8.13 -31.37 -4.85
CA ASP A 22 -7.42 -31.99 -5.96
C ASP A 22 -5.94 -31.57 -6.04
N VAL A 23 -5.44 -30.77 -5.09
CA VAL A 23 -4.03 -30.34 -5.01
C VAL A 23 -3.02 -31.49 -5.19
N PRO A 24 -3.19 -32.68 -4.59
CA PRO A 24 -2.26 -33.80 -4.83
C PRO A 24 -2.23 -34.30 -6.29
N SER A 25 -3.29 -34.06 -7.06
CA SER A 25 -3.46 -34.53 -8.45
C SER A 25 -3.12 -33.47 -9.50
N VAL A 26 -3.35 -32.18 -9.22
CA VAL A 26 -3.18 -31.09 -10.20
C VAL A 26 -2.31 -29.94 -9.69
N GLY A 27 -1.76 -30.05 -8.50
CA GLY A 27 -1.01 -28.98 -7.85
C GLY A 27 -1.88 -27.82 -7.38
N GLY A 28 -1.24 -26.90 -6.67
CA GLY A 28 -1.87 -25.78 -5.99
C GLY A 28 -2.66 -24.82 -6.89
N LYS A 29 -2.01 -24.36 -7.97
CA LYS A 29 -2.57 -23.36 -8.89
C LYS A 29 -3.81 -23.86 -9.61
N ASN A 30 -3.73 -25.05 -10.21
CA ASN A 30 -4.85 -25.61 -10.97
C ASN A 30 -6.04 -25.95 -10.06
N ALA A 31 -5.78 -26.45 -8.85
CA ALA A 31 -6.82 -26.69 -7.85
C ALA A 31 -7.51 -25.37 -7.43
N SER A 32 -6.73 -24.31 -7.19
CA SER A 32 -7.27 -22.97 -6.89
C SER A 32 -8.10 -22.39 -8.06
N LEU A 33 -7.66 -22.59 -9.31
CA LEU A 33 -8.43 -22.18 -10.49
C LEU A 33 -9.79 -22.87 -10.56
N GLY A 34 -9.82 -24.19 -10.39
CA GLY A 34 -11.07 -24.95 -10.39
C GLY A 34 -12.00 -24.57 -9.25
N GLU A 35 -11.44 -24.43 -8.04
CA GLU A 35 -12.16 -23.97 -6.85
C GLU A 35 -12.86 -22.62 -7.10
N MET A 36 -12.17 -21.67 -7.74
CA MET A 36 -12.76 -20.38 -8.09
C MET A 36 -13.84 -20.49 -9.18
N ILE A 37 -13.62 -21.29 -10.23
CA ILE A 37 -14.60 -21.49 -11.30
C ILE A 37 -15.90 -22.09 -10.75
N GLN A 38 -15.82 -23.13 -9.93
CA GLN A 38 -16.99 -23.81 -9.37
C GLN A 38 -17.74 -22.93 -8.35
N ASN A 39 -17.03 -22.30 -7.42
CA ASN A 39 -17.65 -21.69 -6.25
C ASN A 39 -17.83 -20.17 -6.35
N LEU A 40 -16.99 -19.47 -7.13
CA LEU A 40 -17.00 -18.01 -7.21
C LEU A 40 -17.61 -17.48 -8.52
N GLY A 41 -17.73 -18.31 -9.56
CA GLY A 41 -18.44 -17.96 -10.80
C GLY A 41 -19.87 -17.47 -10.54
N LYS A 42 -20.60 -18.14 -9.64
CA LYS A 42 -21.96 -17.75 -9.20
C LYS A 42 -22.00 -16.45 -8.39
N LYS A 43 -20.88 -16.05 -7.81
CA LYS A 43 -20.70 -14.78 -7.08
C LYS A 43 -20.18 -13.66 -7.99
N GLY A 44 -20.09 -13.90 -9.30
CA GLY A 44 -19.69 -12.92 -10.31
C GLY A 44 -18.19 -12.82 -10.58
N VAL A 45 -17.36 -13.63 -9.94
CA VAL A 45 -15.91 -13.70 -10.23
C VAL A 45 -15.71 -14.47 -11.53
N ARG A 46 -15.03 -13.85 -12.50
CA ARG A 46 -14.78 -14.49 -13.81
C ARG A 46 -13.38 -15.05 -13.86
N VAL A 47 -13.26 -16.33 -14.21
CA VAL A 47 -11.97 -17.01 -14.39
C VAL A 47 -11.97 -17.67 -15.77
N PRO A 48 -10.93 -17.51 -16.60
CA PRO A 48 -10.83 -18.20 -17.88
C PRO A 48 -10.73 -19.71 -17.67
N SER A 49 -11.51 -20.46 -18.45
CA SER A 49 -11.51 -21.92 -18.42
C SER A 49 -10.28 -22.53 -19.11
N GLY A 50 -10.12 -23.84 -18.95
CA GLY A 50 -9.01 -24.64 -19.43
C GLY A 50 -9.04 -26.03 -18.81
N PHE A 51 -7.92 -26.73 -18.90
CA PHE A 51 -7.76 -28.06 -18.33
C PHE A 51 -6.39 -28.24 -17.68
N ALA A 52 -6.31 -29.14 -16.70
CA ALA A 52 -5.09 -29.56 -16.04
C ALA A 52 -4.64 -30.93 -16.55
N ILE A 53 -3.39 -31.01 -16.97
CA ILE A 53 -2.66 -32.27 -17.16
C ILE A 53 -2.15 -32.72 -15.79
N THR A 54 -2.56 -33.89 -15.34
CA THR A 54 -2.41 -34.31 -13.94
C THR A 54 -0.96 -34.69 -13.59
N ALA A 55 -0.67 -34.71 -12.29
CA ALA A 55 0.56 -35.29 -11.73
C ALA A 55 0.74 -36.77 -12.13
N TYR A 56 -0.37 -37.50 -12.34
CA TYR A 56 -0.35 -38.87 -12.84
C TYR A 56 0.16 -38.93 -14.28
N ALA A 57 -0.25 -38.01 -15.16
CA ALA A 57 0.27 -37.93 -16.53
C ALA A 57 1.79 -37.72 -16.57
N TYR A 58 2.32 -36.84 -15.71
CA TYR A 58 3.75 -36.67 -15.55
C TYR A 58 4.44 -37.96 -15.12
N LYS A 59 3.94 -38.59 -14.04
CA LYS A 59 4.47 -39.85 -13.52
C LYS A 59 4.47 -40.96 -14.59
N TYR A 60 3.37 -41.10 -15.32
CA TYR A 60 3.19 -42.06 -16.40
C TYR A 60 4.21 -41.87 -17.52
N MET A 61 4.46 -40.62 -17.94
CA MET A 61 5.47 -40.29 -18.96
C MET A 61 6.88 -40.68 -18.50
N ILE A 62 7.25 -40.32 -17.26
CA ILE A 62 8.57 -40.63 -16.68
C ILE A 62 8.79 -42.15 -16.57
N GLU A 63 7.80 -42.90 -16.08
CA GLU A 63 7.87 -44.35 -15.87
C GLU A 63 7.86 -45.11 -17.20
N LYS A 64 6.96 -44.78 -18.13
CA LYS A 64 6.85 -45.46 -19.43
C LYS A 64 8.08 -45.25 -20.30
N ALA A 65 8.74 -44.10 -20.18
CA ALA A 65 10.00 -43.82 -20.87
C ALA A 65 11.24 -44.38 -20.15
N GLY A 66 11.11 -44.86 -18.91
CA GLY A 66 12.22 -45.39 -18.10
C GLY A 66 13.31 -44.35 -17.80
N ILE A 67 12.95 -43.06 -17.75
CA ILE A 67 13.91 -41.97 -17.52
C ILE A 67 14.14 -41.68 -16.03
N ASP A 68 13.30 -42.20 -15.15
CA ASP A 68 13.45 -42.10 -13.69
C ASP A 68 14.81 -42.65 -13.20
N VAL A 69 15.24 -43.79 -13.72
CA VAL A 69 16.53 -44.42 -13.38
C VAL A 69 17.69 -43.51 -13.79
N LYS A 70 17.63 -42.95 -15.01
CA LYS A 70 18.65 -42.04 -15.52
C LYS A 70 18.72 -40.74 -14.72
N ILE A 71 17.57 -40.20 -14.29
CA ILE A 71 17.52 -39.00 -13.45
C ILE A 71 18.17 -39.29 -12.09
N LYS A 72 17.90 -40.45 -11.46
CA LYS A 72 18.56 -40.86 -10.21
C LYS A 72 20.07 -40.95 -10.35
N GLU A 73 20.55 -41.51 -11.46
CA GLU A 73 21.99 -41.59 -11.74
C GLU A 73 22.63 -40.21 -11.90
N ILE A 74 21.97 -39.30 -12.64
CA ILE A 74 22.48 -37.92 -12.85
C ILE A 74 22.52 -37.13 -11.53
N LEU A 75 21.57 -37.35 -10.63
CA LEU A 75 21.51 -36.67 -9.32
C LEU A 75 22.39 -37.32 -8.25
N LYS A 76 22.98 -38.50 -8.51
CA LYS A 76 23.79 -39.22 -7.53
C LYS A 76 25.04 -38.41 -7.13
N GLY A 77 25.17 -38.14 -5.84
CA GLY A 77 26.28 -37.36 -5.29
C GLY A 77 26.26 -35.88 -5.69
N LEU A 78 25.07 -35.33 -5.99
CA LEU A 78 24.88 -33.91 -6.22
C LEU A 78 25.26 -33.11 -4.95
N ASP A 79 26.11 -32.10 -5.14
CA ASP A 79 26.38 -31.06 -4.14
C ASP A 79 25.74 -29.74 -4.60
N THR A 80 24.72 -29.27 -3.88
CA THR A 80 23.99 -28.04 -4.20
C THR A 80 24.80 -26.77 -3.97
N HIS A 81 25.90 -26.84 -3.20
CA HIS A 81 26.80 -25.72 -2.99
C HIS A 81 27.77 -25.53 -4.16
N ASN A 82 27.91 -26.53 -5.04
CA ASN A 82 28.65 -26.42 -6.29
C ASN A 82 27.73 -26.02 -7.44
N VAL A 83 27.59 -24.70 -7.63
CA VAL A 83 26.69 -24.10 -8.64
C VAL A 83 26.96 -24.62 -10.06
N THR A 84 28.22 -24.88 -10.40
CA THR A 84 28.60 -25.38 -11.73
C THR A 84 28.15 -26.83 -11.94
N ASP A 85 28.33 -27.71 -10.95
CA ASP A 85 27.86 -29.10 -11.01
C ASP A 85 26.33 -29.18 -11.04
N LEU A 86 25.67 -28.39 -10.19
CA LEU A 86 24.21 -28.27 -10.16
C LEU A 86 23.65 -27.84 -11.52
N ALA A 87 24.23 -26.80 -12.14
CA ALA A 87 23.80 -26.31 -13.44
C ALA A 87 23.99 -27.35 -14.54
N ALA A 88 25.13 -28.04 -14.56
CA ALA A 88 25.42 -29.08 -15.55
C ALA A 88 24.46 -30.27 -15.44
N ARG A 89 24.21 -30.76 -14.22
CA ARG A 89 23.29 -31.87 -13.96
C ARG A 89 21.84 -31.49 -14.22
N GLY A 90 21.41 -30.32 -13.76
CA GLY A 90 20.08 -29.77 -14.03
C GLY A 90 19.82 -29.66 -15.54
N GLN A 91 20.78 -29.13 -16.31
CA GLN A 91 20.64 -29.03 -17.77
C GLN A 91 20.55 -30.41 -18.45
N LYS A 92 21.35 -31.39 -18.00
CA LYS A 92 21.28 -32.77 -18.51
C LYS A 92 19.89 -33.38 -18.30
N ILE A 93 19.31 -33.21 -17.11
CA ILE A 93 17.97 -33.72 -16.80
C ILE A 93 16.90 -33.01 -17.63
N ARG A 94 16.96 -31.68 -17.75
CA ARG A 94 16.01 -30.92 -18.58
C ARG A 94 16.07 -31.36 -20.04
N ASN A 95 17.26 -31.52 -20.60
CA ASN A 95 17.43 -32.02 -21.97
C ASN A 95 16.92 -33.46 -22.13
N LEU A 96 17.10 -34.32 -21.13
CA LEU A 96 16.57 -35.68 -21.14
C LEU A 96 15.04 -35.67 -21.23
N ILE A 97 14.37 -34.86 -20.41
CA ILE A 97 12.90 -34.74 -20.41
C ILE A 97 12.41 -34.13 -21.72
N LYS A 98 13.03 -33.04 -22.22
CA LYS A 98 12.65 -32.37 -23.49
C LYS A 98 12.79 -33.26 -24.73
N ASN A 99 13.72 -34.21 -24.71
CA ASN A 99 13.92 -35.15 -25.82
C ASN A 99 13.15 -36.47 -25.65
N THR A 100 12.43 -36.64 -24.53
CA THR A 100 11.61 -37.82 -24.30
C THR A 100 10.22 -37.61 -24.93
N PRO A 101 9.77 -38.48 -25.85
CA PRO A 101 8.45 -38.36 -26.46
C PRO A 101 7.35 -38.58 -25.41
N ILE A 102 6.26 -37.84 -25.52
CA ILE A 102 5.07 -38.07 -24.70
C ILE A 102 4.42 -39.38 -25.18
N PRO A 103 4.00 -40.29 -24.28
CA PRO A 103 3.27 -41.50 -24.68
C PRO A 103 2.05 -41.16 -25.54
N SER A 104 1.81 -41.92 -26.61
CA SER A 104 0.77 -41.62 -27.60
C SER A 104 -0.64 -41.50 -27.00
N GLU A 105 -0.96 -42.30 -25.96
CA GLU A 105 -2.26 -42.20 -25.29
C GLU A 105 -2.42 -40.88 -24.53
N LEU A 106 -1.35 -40.38 -23.90
CA LEU A 106 -1.34 -39.10 -23.19
C LEU A 106 -1.36 -37.93 -24.18
N GLU A 107 -0.58 -38.02 -25.26
CA GLU A 107 -0.55 -36.99 -26.30
C GLU A 107 -1.93 -36.82 -26.97
N GLU A 108 -2.60 -37.91 -27.36
CA GLU A 108 -3.94 -37.82 -27.97
C GLU A 108 -4.97 -37.29 -26.97
N ASP A 109 -4.86 -37.63 -25.68
CA ASP A 109 -5.77 -37.09 -24.67
C ASP A 109 -5.61 -35.57 -24.52
N ILE A 110 -4.38 -35.05 -24.51
CA ILE A 110 -4.11 -33.61 -24.49
C ILE A 110 -4.65 -32.94 -25.76
N ARG A 111 -4.37 -33.50 -26.94
CA ARG A 111 -4.84 -32.96 -28.23
C ARG A 111 -6.36 -32.93 -28.31
N ARG A 112 -7.04 -33.99 -27.84
CA ARG A 112 -8.50 -34.04 -27.77
C ARG A 112 -9.08 -32.91 -26.92
N HIS A 113 -8.51 -32.64 -25.75
CA HIS A 113 -8.96 -31.56 -24.89
C HIS A 113 -8.67 -30.17 -25.50
N TYR A 114 -7.57 -30.02 -26.24
CA TYR A 114 -7.29 -28.79 -26.98
C TYR A 114 -8.29 -28.55 -28.13
N ARG A 115 -8.63 -29.57 -28.92
CA ARG A 115 -9.69 -29.47 -29.95
C ARG A 115 -11.05 -29.09 -29.35
N GLU A 116 -11.36 -29.59 -28.16
CA GLU A 116 -12.56 -29.19 -27.42
C GLU A 116 -12.49 -27.72 -26.97
N MET A 117 -11.31 -27.21 -26.60
CA MET A 117 -11.12 -25.76 -26.38
C MET A 117 -11.34 -24.96 -27.67
N GLU A 118 -10.86 -25.44 -28.82
CA GLU A 118 -11.12 -24.79 -30.11
C GLU A 118 -12.60 -24.76 -30.46
N PHE A 119 -13.34 -25.84 -30.14
CA PHE A 119 -14.79 -25.85 -30.29
C PHE A 119 -15.48 -24.80 -29.42
N ARG A 120 -14.99 -24.57 -28.19
CA ARG A 120 -15.56 -23.59 -27.24
C ARG A 120 -15.19 -22.13 -27.55
N TYR A 121 -13.99 -21.89 -28.05
CA TYR A 121 -13.40 -20.55 -28.15
C TYR A 121 -13.04 -20.11 -29.58
N GLY A 122 -13.17 -20.99 -30.56
CA GLY A 122 -12.78 -20.78 -31.96
C GLY A 122 -11.50 -21.52 -32.35
N GLU A 123 -11.32 -21.74 -33.66
CA GLU A 123 -10.11 -22.34 -34.23
C GLU A 123 -8.85 -21.59 -33.81
N ASP A 124 -7.73 -22.31 -33.63
CA ASP A 124 -6.43 -21.75 -33.26
C ASP A 124 -6.46 -20.97 -31.93
N VAL A 125 -7.17 -21.53 -30.94
CA VAL A 125 -7.36 -20.90 -29.62
C VAL A 125 -6.02 -20.64 -28.93
N ASP A 126 -5.80 -19.40 -28.49
CA ASP A 126 -4.60 -19.03 -27.75
C ASP A 126 -4.69 -19.43 -26.27
N VAL A 127 -3.69 -20.18 -25.79
CA VAL A 127 -3.62 -20.70 -24.42
C VAL A 127 -2.33 -20.31 -23.69
N ALA A 128 -2.44 -20.19 -22.37
CA ALA A 128 -1.32 -20.15 -21.44
C ALA A 128 -1.03 -21.58 -20.95
N VAL A 129 0.23 -21.98 -21.00
CA VAL A 129 0.70 -23.26 -20.46
C VAL A 129 1.52 -22.98 -19.22
N ARG A 130 0.98 -23.35 -18.06
CA ARG A 130 1.53 -23.01 -16.74
C ARG A 130 1.81 -24.26 -15.93
N SER A 131 2.93 -24.27 -15.24
CA SER A 131 3.27 -25.32 -14.31
C SER A 131 2.58 -25.11 -12.94
N SER A 132 2.14 -26.22 -12.35
CA SER A 132 1.45 -26.28 -11.05
C SER A 132 1.99 -27.48 -10.27
N ALA A 133 2.89 -27.25 -9.32
CA ALA A 133 3.48 -28.33 -8.54
C ALA A 133 2.60 -28.78 -7.36
N THR A 134 2.67 -30.06 -7.04
CA THR A 134 1.96 -30.68 -5.90
C THR A 134 2.46 -30.21 -4.53
N ALA A 135 3.67 -29.65 -4.46
CA ALA A 135 4.28 -29.14 -3.24
C ALA A 135 4.43 -27.60 -3.22
N GLU A 136 3.81 -26.89 -4.17
CA GLU A 136 4.02 -25.44 -4.40
C GLU A 136 3.48 -24.55 -3.27
N ASP A 137 2.46 -25.04 -2.53
CA ASP A 137 1.68 -24.27 -1.55
C ASP A 137 1.84 -24.79 -0.11
N LEU A 138 2.94 -25.48 0.22
CA LEU A 138 3.21 -25.87 1.62
C LEU A 138 3.45 -24.60 2.46
N PRO A 139 2.94 -24.52 3.72
CA PRO A 139 3.02 -23.31 4.57
C PRO A 139 4.44 -22.74 4.77
N ASP A 140 5.46 -23.59 4.66
CA ASP A 140 6.89 -23.25 4.82
C ASP A 140 7.65 -23.21 3.47
N ALA A 141 6.94 -23.22 2.34
CA ALA A 141 7.53 -23.33 1.01
C ALA A 141 6.83 -22.46 -0.05
N SER A 142 7.32 -21.23 -0.21
CA SER A 142 7.00 -20.38 -1.36
C SER A 142 7.88 -20.76 -2.55
N PHE A 143 7.32 -21.45 -3.54
CA PHE A 143 7.98 -21.71 -4.84
C PHE A 143 7.76 -20.57 -5.85
N ALA A 144 7.50 -19.34 -5.37
CA ALA A 144 7.12 -18.22 -6.22
C ALA A 144 8.16 -17.95 -7.33
N GLY A 145 7.69 -17.92 -8.58
CA GLY A 145 8.49 -17.62 -9.76
C GLY A 145 9.54 -18.68 -10.13
N GLN A 146 9.47 -19.91 -9.61
CA GLN A 146 10.47 -20.97 -9.88
C GLN A 146 10.27 -21.74 -11.17
N GLN A 147 9.09 -21.66 -11.79
CA GLN A 147 8.67 -22.56 -12.85
C GLN A 147 8.20 -21.80 -14.09
N GLU A 148 8.32 -22.44 -15.24
CA GLU A 148 8.12 -21.80 -16.55
C GLU A 148 6.63 -21.64 -16.88
N THR A 149 6.27 -20.45 -17.38
CA THR A 149 4.97 -20.13 -17.95
C THR A 149 5.17 -19.73 -19.40
N TYR A 150 4.38 -20.31 -20.29
CA TYR A 150 4.38 -19.98 -21.72
C TYR A 150 3.05 -19.34 -22.09
N LEU A 151 3.12 -18.18 -22.75
CA LEU A 151 1.95 -17.38 -23.13
C LEU A 151 1.80 -17.35 -24.65
N ASN A 152 0.56 -17.19 -25.14
CA ASN A 152 0.23 -17.16 -26.58
C ASN A 152 0.74 -18.42 -27.32
N VAL A 153 0.47 -19.60 -26.74
CA VAL A 153 0.69 -20.90 -27.37
C VAL A 153 -0.53 -21.22 -28.23
N ARG A 154 -0.30 -21.69 -29.46
CA ARG A 154 -1.32 -21.91 -30.48
C ARG A 154 -1.01 -23.15 -31.30
N GLY A 155 -2.02 -23.95 -31.55
CA GLY A 155 -1.91 -25.21 -32.26
C GLY A 155 -1.46 -26.36 -31.34
N GLU A 156 -1.86 -27.57 -31.73
CA GLU A 156 -1.63 -28.77 -30.93
C GLU A 156 -0.14 -29.10 -30.75
N ASP A 157 0.69 -28.90 -31.78
CA ASP A 157 2.11 -29.26 -31.75
C ASP A 157 2.91 -28.37 -30.80
N ASP A 158 2.70 -27.05 -30.87
CA ASP A 158 3.31 -26.09 -29.94
C ASP A 158 2.84 -26.35 -28.51
N LEU A 159 1.57 -26.72 -28.30
CA LEU A 159 1.06 -27.10 -26.98
C LEU A 159 1.83 -28.30 -26.42
N ILE A 160 1.99 -29.37 -27.20
CA ILE A 160 2.74 -30.57 -26.78
C ILE A 160 4.20 -30.24 -26.46
N GLU A 161 4.83 -29.37 -27.24
CA GLU A 161 6.18 -28.88 -26.94
C GLU A 161 6.21 -28.16 -25.59
N LYS A 162 5.29 -27.22 -25.34
CA LYS A 162 5.28 -26.42 -24.10
C LYS A 162 4.89 -27.21 -22.86
N VAL A 163 4.04 -28.23 -23.00
CA VAL A 163 3.79 -29.20 -21.92
C VAL A 163 5.08 -29.90 -21.52
N ARG A 164 5.90 -30.32 -22.49
CA ARG A 164 7.17 -30.98 -22.24
C ARG A 164 8.20 -30.04 -21.61
N ASP A 165 8.25 -28.80 -22.07
CA ASP A 165 9.06 -27.75 -21.46
C ASP A 165 8.66 -27.54 -19.98
N CYS A 166 7.37 -27.41 -19.68
CA CYS A 166 6.88 -27.32 -18.30
C CYS A 166 7.31 -28.54 -17.47
N PHE A 167 7.16 -29.77 -17.96
CA PHE A 167 7.65 -30.98 -17.26
C PHE A 167 9.15 -30.94 -16.99
N ALA A 168 9.95 -30.40 -17.91
CA ALA A 168 11.39 -30.21 -17.70
C ALA A 168 11.67 -29.13 -16.62
N SER A 169 10.82 -28.11 -16.50
CA SER A 169 10.99 -27.03 -15.52
C SER A 169 10.99 -27.52 -14.05
N LEU A 170 10.45 -28.71 -13.78
CA LEU A 170 10.55 -29.33 -12.45
C LEU A 170 12.01 -29.54 -12.03
N PHE A 171 12.95 -29.60 -12.96
CA PHE A 171 14.40 -29.76 -12.73
C PHE A 171 15.20 -28.50 -13.11
N THR A 172 14.63 -27.31 -12.91
CA THR A 172 15.43 -26.08 -12.87
C THR A 172 16.46 -26.16 -11.74
N ASN A 173 17.56 -25.42 -11.87
CA ASN A 173 18.63 -25.44 -10.87
C ASN A 173 18.09 -25.04 -9.48
N ARG A 174 17.19 -24.03 -9.45
CA ARG A 174 16.48 -23.56 -8.25
C ARG A 174 15.60 -24.64 -7.64
N ALA A 175 14.76 -25.31 -8.42
CA ALA A 175 13.88 -26.37 -7.91
C ALA A 175 14.67 -27.58 -7.37
N ILE A 176 15.82 -27.91 -7.97
CA ILE A 176 16.72 -28.96 -7.46
C ILE A 176 17.33 -28.53 -6.13
N SER A 177 18.00 -27.37 -6.07
CA SER A 177 18.63 -26.88 -4.84
C SER A 177 17.63 -26.81 -3.68
N TYR A 178 16.47 -26.21 -3.94
CA TYR A 178 15.43 -26.03 -2.94
C TYR A 178 14.96 -27.34 -2.31
N ARG A 179 14.74 -28.38 -3.12
CA ARG A 179 14.30 -29.69 -2.61
C ARG A 179 15.38 -30.34 -1.74
N VAL A 180 16.65 -30.25 -2.13
CA VAL A 180 17.75 -30.78 -1.33
C VAL A 180 17.85 -30.02 0.00
N ASP A 181 17.80 -28.69 -0.03
CA ASP A 181 17.92 -27.84 1.17
C ASP A 181 16.78 -28.09 2.18
N LYS A 182 15.57 -28.42 1.68
CA LYS A 182 14.41 -28.79 2.51
C LYS A 182 14.34 -30.27 2.84
N GLY A 183 15.25 -31.10 2.31
CA GLY A 183 15.26 -32.55 2.52
C GLY A 183 14.12 -33.31 1.84
N PHE A 184 13.53 -32.75 0.78
CA PHE A 184 12.50 -33.43 -0.02
C PHE A 184 13.12 -34.39 -1.04
N ASP A 185 12.52 -35.57 -1.19
CA ASP A 185 12.88 -36.48 -2.27
C ASP A 185 12.48 -35.88 -3.63
N HIS A 186 13.40 -35.90 -4.60
CA HIS A 186 13.15 -35.40 -5.95
C HIS A 186 12.02 -36.16 -6.66
N PHE A 187 11.72 -37.38 -6.23
CA PHE A 187 10.66 -38.22 -6.80
C PHE A 187 9.34 -38.20 -6.03
N SER A 188 9.28 -37.48 -4.90
CA SER A 188 8.03 -37.29 -4.13
C SER A 188 7.24 -36.06 -4.56
N VAL A 189 7.78 -35.24 -5.47
CA VAL A 189 7.12 -34.04 -6.00
C VAL A 189 6.80 -34.26 -7.47
N TYR A 190 5.52 -34.20 -7.81
CA TYR A 190 5.03 -34.27 -9.18
C TYR A 190 4.58 -32.91 -9.68
N LEU A 191 4.64 -32.74 -11.01
CA LEU A 191 4.19 -31.53 -11.69
C LEU A 191 2.90 -31.79 -12.45
N SER A 192 1.95 -30.88 -12.31
CA SER A 192 0.81 -30.73 -13.20
C SER A 192 1.02 -29.55 -14.12
N VAL A 193 0.39 -29.56 -15.30
CA VAL A 193 0.45 -28.46 -16.27
C VAL A 193 -0.97 -27.98 -16.52
N GLY A 194 -1.26 -26.72 -16.18
CA GLY A 194 -2.51 -26.04 -16.52
C GLY A 194 -2.44 -25.45 -17.92
N VAL A 195 -3.43 -25.75 -18.76
CA VAL A 195 -3.63 -25.18 -20.08
C VAL A 195 -4.88 -24.30 -20.00
N GLN A 196 -4.69 -22.99 -19.95
CA GLN A 196 -5.76 -22.02 -19.70
C GLN A 196 -5.99 -21.12 -20.92
N LYS A 197 -7.24 -20.80 -21.24
CA LYS A 197 -7.55 -19.79 -22.26
C LYS A 197 -6.88 -18.46 -21.93
N MET A 198 -6.18 -17.88 -22.89
CA MET A 198 -5.61 -16.55 -22.74
C MET A 198 -6.68 -15.46 -22.73
N VAL A 199 -6.49 -14.47 -21.86
CA VAL A 199 -7.21 -13.19 -21.87
C VAL A 199 -6.41 -12.21 -22.72
N ARG A 200 -7.07 -11.46 -23.62
CA ARG A 200 -6.41 -10.54 -24.56
C ARG A 200 -5.95 -9.23 -23.91
N SER A 201 -5.26 -9.32 -22.78
CA SER A 201 -4.72 -8.15 -22.08
C SER A 201 -3.50 -7.55 -22.78
N ASP A 202 -2.92 -8.24 -23.76
CA ASP A 202 -1.97 -7.66 -24.73
C ASP A 202 -2.53 -6.41 -25.43
N LEU A 203 -3.86 -6.37 -25.61
CA LEU A 203 -4.60 -5.26 -26.21
C LEU A 203 -5.19 -4.28 -25.17
N ALA A 204 -4.98 -4.54 -23.88
CA ALA A 204 -5.48 -3.72 -22.77
C ALA A 204 -4.47 -3.71 -21.61
N CYS A 205 -4.85 -4.26 -20.44
CA CYS A 205 -4.07 -4.16 -19.22
C CYS A 205 -4.28 -5.38 -18.31
N SER A 206 -3.37 -5.57 -17.38
CA SER A 206 -3.41 -6.62 -16.37
C SER A 206 -2.60 -6.20 -15.15
N GLY A 207 -2.69 -6.96 -14.07
CA GLY A 207 -1.92 -6.67 -12.88
C GLY A 207 -2.16 -7.65 -11.75
N VAL A 208 -1.77 -7.20 -10.55
CA VAL A 208 -1.82 -7.99 -9.31
C VAL A 208 -2.56 -7.20 -8.27
N MET A 209 -3.37 -7.87 -7.45
CA MET A 209 -4.03 -7.28 -6.31
C MET A 209 -3.89 -8.16 -5.06
N PHE A 210 -3.78 -7.50 -3.92
CA PHE A 210 -3.69 -8.12 -2.61
C PHE A 210 -4.91 -7.72 -1.80
N SER A 211 -5.55 -8.68 -1.13
CA SER A 211 -6.64 -8.38 -0.19
C SER A 211 -6.11 -7.81 1.14
N ILE A 212 -4.91 -7.25 1.19
CA ILE A 212 -4.31 -6.67 2.39
C ILE A 212 -3.33 -5.59 1.95
N ASP A 213 -3.08 -4.61 2.80
CA ASP A 213 -1.91 -3.75 2.61
C ASP A 213 -0.63 -4.54 2.88
N THR A 214 0.13 -4.81 1.82
CA THR A 214 1.36 -5.63 1.89
C THR A 214 2.50 -4.98 2.67
N GLU A 215 2.43 -3.68 2.98
CA GLU A 215 3.45 -3.01 3.77
C GLU A 215 3.18 -3.10 5.26
N SER A 216 2.04 -2.58 5.69
CA SER A 216 1.68 -2.50 7.10
C SER A 216 1.00 -3.76 7.63
N GLY A 217 0.43 -4.60 6.77
CA GLY A 217 -0.43 -5.72 7.18
C GLY A 217 -1.86 -5.29 7.50
N PHE A 218 -2.27 -4.06 7.14
CA PHE A 218 -3.62 -3.58 7.37
C PHE A 218 -4.66 -4.34 6.53
N THR A 219 -5.46 -5.15 7.21
CA THR A 219 -6.39 -6.12 6.60
C THR A 219 -7.64 -5.51 5.99
N ASN A 220 -7.96 -4.25 6.28
CA ASN A 220 -9.18 -3.60 5.80
C ASN A 220 -9.01 -2.85 4.47
N ALA A 221 -7.88 -3.06 3.78
CA ALA A 221 -7.61 -2.47 2.46
C ALA A 221 -7.38 -3.55 1.40
N VAL A 222 -7.79 -3.27 0.16
CA VAL A 222 -7.35 -3.99 -1.04
C VAL A 222 -6.34 -3.11 -1.76
N TYR A 223 -5.17 -3.65 -2.05
CA TYR A 223 -4.13 -3.01 -2.85
C TYR A 223 -4.15 -3.57 -4.27
N ILE A 224 -4.35 -2.72 -5.28
CA ILE A 224 -4.45 -3.13 -6.68
C ILE A 224 -3.34 -2.44 -7.47
N THR A 225 -2.64 -3.19 -8.30
CA THR A 225 -1.69 -2.67 -9.27
C THR A 225 -2.07 -3.06 -10.68
N GLY A 226 -1.71 -2.24 -11.68
CA GLY A 226 -1.95 -2.56 -13.08
C GLY A 226 -1.03 -1.86 -14.07
N ALA A 227 -0.71 -2.54 -15.17
CA ALA A 227 0.05 -1.99 -16.29
C ALA A 227 -0.55 -2.47 -17.63
N TYR A 228 -0.16 -1.83 -18.74
CA TYR A 228 -0.58 -2.27 -20.07
C TYR A 228 0.07 -3.59 -20.48
N GLY A 229 -0.66 -4.39 -21.25
CA GLY A 229 -0.19 -5.67 -21.78
C GLY A 229 -0.44 -6.86 -20.85
N LEU A 230 0.30 -7.95 -21.11
CA LEU A 230 0.27 -9.18 -20.31
C LEU A 230 0.92 -8.99 -18.92
N GLY A 231 0.40 -9.71 -17.92
CA GLY A 231 0.65 -9.44 -16.49
C GLY A 231 2.05 -9.80 -15.99
N GLU A 232 2.81 -10.56 -16.77
CA GLU A 232 4.14 -11.05 -16.41
C GLU A 232 5.10 -9.91 -16.01
N ASN A 233 5.04 -8.77 -16.71
CA ASN A 233 5.86 -7.60 -16.35
C ASN A 233 5.55 -7.04 -14.96
N VAL A 234 4.29 -7.12 -14.51
CA VAL A 234 3.87 -6.61 -13.19
C VAL A 234 4.29 -7.58 -12.11
N VAL A 235 4.08 -8.88 -12.34
CA VAL A 235 4.47 -9.97 -11.41
C VAL A 235 5.99 -10.00 -11.21
N GLN A 236 6.77 -9.81 -12.28
CA GLN A 236 8.24 -9.77 -12.20
C GLN A 236 8.78 -8.41 -11.70
N GLY A 237 7.94 -7.37 -11.64
CA GLY A 237 8.38 -6.01 -11.32
C GLY A 237 9.22 -5.34 -12.43
N ALA A 238 9.11 -5.81 -13.67
CA ALA A 238 9.80 -5.25 -14.82
C ALA A 238 9.24 -3.88 -15.27
N VAL A 239 8.07 -3.49 -14.73
CA VAL A 239 7.41 -2.20 -14.97
C VAL A 239 6.96 -1.58 -13.65
N ASN A 240 6.92 -0.26 -13.57
CA ASN A 240 6.27 0.46 -12.46
C ASN A 240 4.77 0.66 -12.81
N PRO A 241 3.86 -0.08 -12.16
CA PRO A 241 2.43 -0.07 -12.48
C PRO A 241 1.70 1.11 -11.85
N ASP A 242 0.48 1.38 -12.33
CA ASP A 242 -0.47 2.19 -11.57
C ASP A 242 -0.84 1.47 -10.27
N GLN A 243 -1.16 2.24 -9.23
CA GLN A 243 -1.46 1.72 -7.90
C GLN A 243 -2.76 2.32 -7.35
N PHE A 244 -3.56 1.48 -6.70
CA PHE A 244 -4.85 1.86 -6.14
C PHE A 244 -5.06 1.20 -4.77
N TYR A 245 -5.67 1.94 -3.85
CA TYR A 245 -6.13 1.41 -2.57
C TYR A 245 -7.64 1.56 -2.44
N VAL A 246 -8.32 0.50 -1.98
CA VAL A 246 -9.76 0.49 -1.73
C VAL A 246 -10.06 0.02 -0.32
N PHE A 247 -10.92 0.74 0.40
CA PHE A 247 -11.30 0.39 1.77
C PHE A 247 -12.44 -0.64 1.81
N LYS A 248 -12.20 -1.83 2.35
CA LYS A 248 -13.20 -2.91 2.35
C LYS A 248 -14.47 -2.59 3.16
N PRO A 249 -14.40 -2.06 4.39
CA PRO A 249 -15.58 -1.94 5.24
C PRO A 249 -16.70 -1.08 4.66
N THR A 250 -16.38 -0.02 3.91
CA THR A 250 -17.40 0.81 3.25
C THR A 250 -17.68 0.36 1.83
N LEU A 251 -16.74 -0.29 1.14
CA LEU A 251 -16.99 -0.95 -0.15
C LEU A 251 -18.11 -2.00 -0.01
N LEU A 252 -18.03 -2.85 1.02
CA LEU A 252 -19.03 -3.88 1.31
C LEU A 252 -20.41 -3.30 1.71
N LYS A 253 -20.47 -2.01 2.06
CA LYS A 253 -21.71 -1.27 2.32
C LYS A 253 -22.27 -0.58 1.06
N GLY A 254 -21.59 -0.69 -0.08
CA GLY A 254 -22.01 -0.11 -1.36
C GLY A 254 -21.44 1.28 -1.66
N PHE A 255 -20.50 1.79 -0.86
CA PHE A 255 -19.81 3.05 -1.14
C PHE A 255 -18.68 2.88 -2.17
N LYS A 256 -18.07 4.00 -2.60
CA LYS A 256 -16.95 4.03 -3.55
C LYS A 256 -15.62 4.47 -2.90
N PRO A 257 -15.04 3.71 -1.95
CA PRO A 257 -13.93 4.19 -1.14
C PRO A 257 -12.56 3.93 -1.78
N ILE A 258 -12.29 4.55 -2.93
CA ILE A 258 -10.97 4.57 -3.55
C ILE A 258 -10.09 5.56 -2.79
N LEU A 259 -9.25 5.04 -1.89
CA LEU A 259 -8.42 5.82 -0.97
C LEU A 259 -7.20 6.45 -1.65
N GLU A 260 -6.69 5.85 -2.72
CA GLU A 260 -5.50 6.31 -3.43
C GLU A 260 -5.56 5.94 -4.90
N LYS A 261 -5.04 6.82 -5.75
CA LYS A 261 -4.73 6.55 -7.17
C LYS A 261 -3.35 7.14 -7.47
N LYS A 262 -2.38 6.29 -7.78
CA LYS A 262 -1.00 6.69 -8.09
C LYS A 262 -0.63 6.20 -9.48
N LEU A 263 -0.22 7.13 -10.33
CA LEU A 263 0.13 6.84 -11.71
C LEU A 263 1.52 6.20 -11.79
N GLY A 264 1.63 5.04 -12.42
CA GLY A 264 2.89 4.37 -12.72
C GLY A 264 3.53 4.91 -14.00
N SER A 265 4.85 4.77 -14.13
CA SER A 265 5.57 5.20 -15.34
C SER A 265 5.22 4.36 -16.57
N LYS A 266 4.81 3.11 -16.38
CA LYS A 266 4.31 2.20 -17.42
C LYS A 266 5.19 2.19 -18.67
N GLU A 267 6.52 2.16 -18.50
CA GLU A 267 7.49 2.37 -19.59
C GLU A 267 7.36 1.38 -20.75
N LYS A 268 6.96 0.13 -20.45
CA LYS A 268 6.92 -0.97 -21.40
C LYS A 268 5.69 -1.85 -21.15
N ARG A 269 5.28 -2.59 -22.18
CA ARG A 269 4.21 -3.60 -22.13
C ARG A 269 4.61 -4.86 -22.89
N LEU A 270 4.08 -6.00 -22.44
CA LEU A 270 4.26 -7.30 -23.11
C LEU A 270 3.03 -7.57 -23.98
N ILE A 271 3.26 -7.86 -25.26
CA ILE A 271 2.20 -8.13 -26.26
C ILE A 271 2.45 -9.45 -26.96
N TYR A 272 1.50 -9.89 -27.79
CA TYR A 272 1.69 -11.10 -28.61
C TYR A 272 2.78 -10.88 -29.66
N GLY A 273 3.65 -11.87 -29.80
CA GLY A 273 4.57 -12.00 -30.93
C GLY A 273 3.94 -12.81 -32.07
N THR A 274 4.71 -13.02 -33.15
CA THR A 274 4.37 -14.02 -34.18
C THR A 274 4.32 -15.43 -33.58
N THR A 275 5.22 -15.70 -32.64
CA THR A 275 5.20 -16.85 -31.71
C THR A 275 5.51 -16.31 -30.32
N GLY A 276 4.80 -16.79 -29.29
CA GLY A 276 4.97 -16.33 -27.91
C GLY A 276 4.70 -14.83 -27.72
N THR A 277 5.59 -14.15 -27.01
CA THR A 277 5.39 -12.75 -26.58
C THR A 277 6.54 -11.83 -26.96
N LYS A 278 6.27 -10.52 -27.07
CA LYS A 278 7.24 -9.48 -27.43
C LYS A 278 7.07 -8.24 -26.55
N GLN A 279 8.18 -7.68 -26.08
CA GLN A 279 8.19 -6.40 -25.36
C GLN A 279 8.04 -5.21 -26.32
N THR A 280 7.22 -4.23 -25.96
CA THR A 280 7.08 -2.96 -26.68
C THR A 280 7.06 -1.77 -25.72
N LYS A 281 7.38 -0.57 -26.22
CA LYS A 281 7.25 0.67 -25.45
C LYS A 281 5.80 1.12 -25.41
N VAL A 282 5.38 1.70 -24.29
CA VAL A 282 4.06 2.34 -24.16
C VAL A 282 4.14 3.77 -24.70
N SER A 283 3.07 4.23 -25.34
CA SER A 283 3.01 5.58 -25.89
C SER A 283 3.02 6.64 -24.78
N PRO A 284 3.56 7.85 -25.01
CA PRO A 284 3.51 8.92 -24.00
C PRO A 284 2.10 9.27 -23.53
N GLU A 285 1.10 9.16 -24.41
CA GLU A 285 -0.30 9.41 -24.08
C GLU A 285 -0.87 8.38 -23.12
N ASP A 286 -0.60 7.08 -23.36
CA ASP A 286 -1.04 5.99 -22.49
C ASP A 286 -0.35 6.03 -21.13
N LYS A 287 0.94 6.43 -21.09
CA LYS A 287 1.66 6.59 -19.81
C LYS A 287 0.99 7.61 -18.89
N ALA A 288 0.40 8.66 -19.46
CA ALA A 288 -0.29 9.72 -18.72
C ALA A 288 -1.71 9.34 -18.25
N LYS A 289 -2.19 8.12 -18.55
CA LYS A 289 -3.54 7.63 -18.20
C LYS A 289 -3.46 6.46 -17.22
N PHE A 290 -4.49 6.33 -16.39
CA PHE A 290 -4.68 5.13 -15.58
C PHE A 290 -5.14 3.96 -16.46
N VAL A 291 -4.64 2.76 -16.19
CA VAL A 291 -4.97 1.55 -16.97
C VAL A 291 -6.39 1.05 -16.75
N VAL A 292 -7.02 1.43 -15.64
CA VAL A 292 -8.39 1.06 -15.26
C VAL A 292 -9.15 2.27 -14.76
N ASN A 293 -10.47 2.25 -14.94
CA ASN A 293 -11.37 3.28 -14.42
C ASN A 293 -11.87 2.94 -12.99
N ASP A 294 -12.60 3.86 -12.38
CA ASP A 294 -13.06 3.73 -10.99
C ASP A 294 -14.01 2.53 -10.78
N ASP A 295 -14.92 2.24 -11.72
CA ASP A 295 -15.84 1.10 -11.59
C ASP A 295 -15.11 -0.26 -11.75
N GLU A 296 -14.07 -0.30 -12.58
CA GLU A 296 -13.17 -1.46 -12.71
C GLU A 296 -12.35 -1.68 -11.43
N ILE A 297 -11.82 -0.61 -10.83
CA ILE A 297 -11.13 -0.67 -9.53
C ILE A 297 -12.05 -1.26 -8.45
N LEU A 298 -13.29 -0.77 -8.36
CA LEU A 298 -14.27 -1.25 -7.38
C LEU A 298 -14.70 -2.69 -7.65
N THR A 299 -14.81 -3.10 -8.92
CA THR A 299 -15.12 -4.48 -9.30
C THR A 299 -14.01 -5.44 -8.87
N LEU A 300 -12.75 -5.09 -9.18
CA LEU A 300 -11.57 -5.86 -8.75
C LEU A 300 -11.49 -5.96 -7.22
N ALA A 301 -11.71 -4.85 -6.50
CA ALA A 301 -11.72 -4.85 -5.04
C ALA A 301 -12.83 -5.72 -4.44
N ASN A 302 -14.03 -5.73 -5.04
CA ASN A 302 -15.11 -6.61 -4.63
C ASN A 302 -14.76 -8.09 -4.87
N TRP A 303 -14.16 -8.42 -6.01
CA TRP A 303 -13.67 -9.78 -6.27
C TRP A 303 -12.59 -10.20 -5.28
N ALA A 304 -11.66 -9.31 -4.92
CA ALA A 304 -10.67 -9.60 -3.88
C ALA A 304 -11.32 -9.92 -2.53
N CYS A 305 -12.37 -9.17 -2.13
CA CYS A 305 -13.13 -9.44 -0.91
C CYS A 305 -13.89 -10.78 -0.97
N ILE A 306 -14.50 -11.11 -2.11
CA ILE A 306 -15.20 -12.38 -2.32
C ILE A 306 -14.24 -13.57 -2.24
N ILE A 307 -13.07 -13.45 -2.85
CA ILE A 307 -12.04 -14.50 -2.85
C ILE A 307 -11.48 -14.67 -1.44
N GLU A 308 -11.12 -13.58 -0.74
CA GLU A 308 -10.67 -13.61 0.65
C GLU A 308 -11.72 -14.22 1.59
N ASP A 309 -12.99 -13.85 1.45
CA ASP A 309 -14.08 -14.41 2.26
C ASP A 309 -14.27 -15.91 2.00
N HIS A 310 -14.00 -16.39 0.78
CA HIS A 310 -14.06 -17.82 0.46
C HIS A 310 -12.91 -18.60 1.11
N TYR A 311 -11.68 -18.11 0.98
CA TYR A 311 -10.48 -18.78 1.49
C TYR A 311 -10.19 -18.50 2.97
N LYS A 312 -10.88 -17.54 3.59
CA LYS A 312 -10.75 -17.11 5.00
C LYS A 312 -9.34 -16.69 5.39
N LYS A 313 -8.58 -16.14 4.45
CA LYS A 313 -7.19 -15.69 4.62
C LYS A 313 -6.86 -14.60 3.60
N PRO A 314 -5.87 -13.73 3.86
CA PRO A 314 -5.41 -12.76 2.88
C PRO A 314 -4.92 -13.44 1.60
N MET A 315 -5.18 -12.81 0.45
CA MET A 315 -4.96 -13.39 -0.88
C MET A 315 -4.11 -12.48 -1.77
N ASP A 316 -3.23 -13.11 -2.56
CA ASP A 316 -2.50 -12.57 -3.70
C ASP A 316 -3.19 -13.05 -4.99
N ILE A 317 -3.65 -12.12 -5.82
CA ILE A 317 -4.57 -12.38 -6.93
C ILE A 317 -4.07 -11.69 -8.19
N GLU A 318 -3.93 -12.45 -9.27
CA GLU A 318 -3.60 -11.92 -10.59
C GLU A 318 -4.87 -11.69 -11.41
N TRP A 319 -4.95 -10.56 -12.10
CA TRP A 319 -6.11 -10.17 -12.90
C TRP A 319 -5.71 -9.66 -14.28
N ALA A 320 -6.62 -9.77 -15.24
CA ALA A 320 -6.44 -9.33 -16.61
C ALA A 320 -7.73 -8.72 -17.18
N LYS A 321 -7.60 -7.65 -17.97
CA LYS A 321 -8.69 -7.08 -18.75
C LYS A 321 -8.55 -7.52 -20.20
N ASP A 322 -9.60 -8.07 -20.77
CA ASP A 322 -9.62 -8.47 -22.17
C ASP A 322 -9.78 -7.24 -23.08
N GLY A 323 -8.85 -7.03 -24.01
CA GLY A 323 -8.92 -5.87 -24.91
C GLY A 323 -9.97 -5.99 -26.01
N GLN A 324 -10.52 -7.18 -26.26
CA GLN A 324 -11.61 -7.40 -27.22
C GLN A 324 -12.98 -7.27 -26.54
N THR A 325 -13.22 -8.03 -25.46
CA THR A 325 -14.53 -8.01 -24.77
C THR A 325 -14.67 -6.86 -23.79
N LYS A 326 -13.55 -6.24 -23.37
CA LYS A 326 -13.45 -5.22 -22.31
C LYS A 326 -13.79 -5.74 -20.91
N GLU A 327 -13.94 -7.04 -20.73
CA GLU A 327 -14.28 -7.66 -19.46
C GLU A 327 -13.04 -7.94 -18.61
N LEU A 328 -13.23 -7.97 -17.29
CA LEU A 328 -12.20 -8.34 -16.31
C LEU A 328 -12.23 -9.84 -16.03
N PHE A 329 -11.07 -10.40 -15.71
CA PHE A 329 -10.87 -11.81 -15.36
C PHE A 329 -9.84 -11.93 -14.24
N ILE A 330 -10.06 -12.88 -13.34
CA ILE A 330 -9.06 -13.39 -12.40
C ILE A 330 -8.34 -14.55 -13.09
N VAL A 331 -7.02 -14.46 -13.20
CA VAL A 331 -6.19 -15.46 -13.88
C VAL A 331 -5.43 -16.37 -12.92
N GLN A 332 -5.28 -15.96 -11.65
CA GLN A 332 -4.69 -16.77 -10.58
C GLN A 332 -5.07 -16.19 -9.22
N ALA A 333 -5.18 -17.03 -8.19
CA ALA A 333 -5.29 -16.59 -6.80
C ALA A 333 -4.59 -17.58 -5.87
N ARG A 334 -3.89 -17.06 -4.86
CA ARG A 334 -3.20 -17.87 -3.84
C ARG A 334 -3.15 -17.12 -2.49
N PRO A 335 -2.90 -17.82 -1.37
CA PRO A 335 -2.74 -17.18 -0.08
C PRO A 335 -1.56 -16.21 -0.04
N GLU A 336 -1.69 -15.11 0.70
CA GLU A 336 -0.58 -14.20 1.04
C GLU A 336 0.18 -14.76 2.26
N THR A 337 1.52 -14.82 2.17
CA THR A 337 2.36 -15.56 3.12
C THR A 337 3.25 -14.70 4.02
N VAL A 338 3.40 -13.41 3.75
CA VAL A 338 4.31 -12.53 4.52
C VAL A 338 3.71 -12.16 5.88
N HIS A 339 2.46 -11.68 5.90
CA HIS A 339 1.87 -11.20 7.17
C HIS A 339 1.17 -12.29 7.96
N SER A 340 0.87 -13.44 7.34
CA SER A 340 0.27 -14.58 8.02
C SER A 340 1.21 -15.24 9.05
N GLN A 341 2.52 -14.93 9.01
CA GLN A 341 3.52 -15.46 9.94
C GLN A 341 3.98 -14.46 11.04
N LYS A 342 3.50 -13.20 11.03
CA LYS A 342 3.93 -12.21 12.03
C LYS A 342 3.22 -12.41 13.37
N ASP A 343 4.00 -12.45 14.43
CA ASP A 343 3.50 -12.45 15.81
C ASP A 343 2.96 -11.05 16.16
N MET A 344 1.62 -10.90 16.11
CA MET A 344 0.91 -9.65 16.40
C MET A 344 1.09 -9.17 17.85
N ALA A 345 1.71 -9.96 18.73
CA ALA A 345 1.89 -9.64 20.14
C ALA A 345 2.92 -8.54 20.41
N THR A 346 3.85 -8.29 19.48
CA THR A 346 5.00 -7.40 19.73
C THR A 346 5.24 -6.43 18.58
N MET A 347 5.20 -5.13 18.86
CA MET A 347 5.48 -4.06 17.90
C MET A 347 6.95 -3.65 17.98
N LYS A 348 7.62 -3.56 16.82
CA LYS A 348 8.99 -3.07 16.69
C LYS A 348 9.02 -1.80 15.85
N THR A 349 9.56 -0.73 16.41
CA THR A 349 9.77 0.55 15.70
C THR A 349 11.26 0.80 15.57
N TYR A 350 11.72 1.02 14.34
CA TYR A 350 13.12 1.37 14.06
C TYR A 350 13.21 2.89 13.96
N VAL A 351 14.12 3.50 14.71
CA VAL A 351 14.26 4.96 14.77
C VAL A 351 15.72 5.32 14.50
N LEU A 352 15.93 6.19 13.52
CA LEU A 352 17.25 6.71 13.17
C LEU A 352 17.64 7.83 14.14
N ASP A 353 18.76 7.67 14.85
CA ASP A 353 19.22 8.60 15.89
C ASP A 353 20.01 9.80 15.33
N GLU A 354 20.51 9.67 14.10
CA GLU A 354 21.47 10.59 13.51
C GLU A 354 21.04 11.03 12.11
N LYS A 355 21.32 12.30 11.76
CA LYS A 355 21.11 12.80 10.40
C LYS A 355 22.32 12.50 9.53
N GLY A 356 22.11 11.79 8.42
CA GLY A 356 23.15 11.51 7.41
C GLY A 356 22.98 12.31 6.12
N LYS A 357 24.00 12.24 5.25
CA LYS A 357 23.92 12.77 3.89
C LYS A 357 23.09 11.82 3.03
N LEU A 358 21.95 12.30 2.53
CA LEU A 358 21.10 11.55 1.62
C LEU A 358 21.81 11.35 0.27
N LEU A 359 21.88 10.10 -0.20
CA LEU A 359 22.45 9.73 -1.49
C LEU A 359 21.36 9.60 -2.55
N VAL A 360 20.35 8.78 -2.27
CA VAL A 360 19.28 8.40 -3.20
C VAL A 360 18.00 8.10 -2.41
N GLU A 361 16.85 8.35 -3.03
CA GLU A 361 15.53 7.96 -2.52
C GLU A 361 14.87 6.95 -3.46
N GLY A 362 13.99 6.14 -2.89
CA GLY A 362 13.14 5.22 -3.62
C GLY A 362 11.89 4.86 -2.81
N GLU A 363 11.21 3.83 -3.25
CA GLU A 363 10.05 3.28 -2.55
C GLU A 363 10.52 2.31 -1.45
N ALA A 364 10.10 2.54 -0.21
CA ALA A 364 10.43 1.68 0.93
C ALA A 364 9.67 0.36 0.86
N VAL A 365 10.34 -0.73 1.21
CA VAL A 365 9.73 -2.04 1.45
C VAL A 365 9.93 -2.39 2.92
N GLY A 366 8.83 -2.39 3.67
CA GLY A 366 8.85 -2.56 5.13
C GLY A 366 9.25 -1.29 5.88
N SER A 367 9.50 -1.40 7.18
CA SER A 367 9.76 -0.27 8.09
C SER A 367 11.09 -0.37 8.85
N LYS A 368 11.97 -1.28 8.44
CA LYS A 368 13.24 -1.54 9.14
C LYS A 368 14.35 -0.61 8.65
N ILE A 369 15.39 -0.48 9.48
CA ILE A 369 16.65 0.14 9.10
C ILE A 369 17.71 -0.96 8.94
N GLY A 370 18.46 -0.91 7.85
CA GLY A 370 19.59 -1.79 7.56
C GLY A 370 20.85 -1.00 7.28
N GLN A 371 22.01 -1.61 7.45
CA GLN A 371 23.28 -0.95 7.19
C GLN A 371 24.35 -1.95 6.79
N GLY A 372 25.33 -1.50 6.01
CA GLY A 372 26.42 -2.35 5.59
C GLY A 372 27.33 -1.71 4.53
N GLU A 373 28.34 -2.47 4.14
CA GLU A 373 29.18 -2.12 3.00
C GLU A 373 28.45 -2.48 1.70
N VAL A 374 28.40 -1.55 0.76
CA VAL A 374 27.73 -1.71 -0.53
C VAL A 374 28.47 -2.71 -1.39
N ASN A 375 27.71 -3.61 -2.02
CA ASN A 375 28.18 -4.41 -3.12
C ASN A 375 27.26 -4.17 -4.34
N VAL A 376 27.78 -3.43 -5.32
CA VAL A 376 27.06 -3.19 -6.58
C VAL A 376 27.32 -4.36 -7.52
N ILE A 377 26.27 -5.14 -7.80
CA ILE A 377 26.35 -6.31 -8.67
C ILE A 377 25.32 -6.12 -9.78
N GLU A 378 25.78 -6.06 -11.02
CA GLU A 378 24.90 -5.83 -12.19
C GLU A 378 24.25 -7.13 -12.71
N ASN A 379 24.90 -8.28 -12.47
CA ASN A 379 24.47 -9.56 -13.02
C ASN A 379 24.58 -10.70 -11.99
N ALA A 380 23.62 -11.61 -12.01
CA ALA A 380 23.58 -12.77 -11.13
C ALA A 380 24.83 -13.68 -11.24
N LYS A 381 25.60 -13.60 -12.33
CA LYS A 381 26.86 -14.36 -12.46
C LYS A 381 27.90 -13.99 -11.40
N ASP A 382 27.83 -12.77 -10.88
CA ASP A 382 28.82 -12.23 -9.94
C ASP A 382 28.39 -12.34 -8.46
N ILE A 383 27.27 -13.03 -8.17
CA ILE A 383 26.78 -13.22 -6.80
C ILE A 383 27.79 -13.88 -5.86
N SER A 384 28.74 -14.66 -6.39
CA SER A 384 29.79 -15.33 -5.60
C SER A 384 30.71 -14.33 -4.87
N GLN A 385 30.71 -13.07 -5.29
CA GLN A 385 31.51 -11.99 -4.69
C GLN A 385 30.82 -11.34 -3.48
N PHE A 386 29.54 -11.66 -3.22
CA PHE A 386 28.75 -11.06 -2.14
C PHE A 386 29.08 -11.66 -0.77
N LYS A 387 29.20 -10.82 0.24
CA LYS A 387 29.50 -11.22 1.62
C LYS A 387 28.32 -10.94 2.55
N LYS A 388 28.19 -11.76 3.59
CA LYS A 388 27.15 -11.62 4.61
C LYS A 388 27.20 -10.22 5.27
N GLY A 389 26.05 -9.58 5.38
CA GLY A 389 25.88 -8.24 5.97
C GLY A 389 26.11 -7.08 5.00
N GLN A 390 26.50 -7.33 3.74
CA GLN A 390 26.62 -6.28 2.73
C GLN A 390 25.25 -5.76 2.28
N VAL A 391 25.22 -4.54 1.73
CA VAL A 391 24.06 -3.96 1.07
C VAL A 391 24.12 -4.29 -0.42
N LEU A 392 23.15 -5.07 -0.91
CA LEU A 392 23.05 -5.40 -2.33
C LEU A 392 22.48 -4.22 -3.11
N VAL A 393 23.20 -3.74 -4.13
CA VAL A 393 22.71 -2.71 -5.05
C VAL A 393 22.72 -3.26 -6.48
N THR A 394 21.57 -3.26 -7.16
CA THR A 394 21.44 -3.82 -8.52
C THR A 394 20.35 -3.10 -9.33
N ASP A 395 20.24 -3.37 -10.65
CA ASP A 395 19.15 -2.80 -11.46
C ASP A 395 17.80 -3.43 -11.08
N MET A 396 17.78 -4.76 -10.95
CA MET A 396 16.62 -5.57 -10.59
C MET A 396 17.11 -6.92 -10.06
N THR A 397 16.38 -7.51 -9.12
CA THR A 397 16.64 -8.90 -8.68
C THR A 397 15.69 -9.85 -9.39
N ASP A 398 16.16 -11.04 -9.67
CA ASP A 398 15.38 -12.20 -10.07
C ASP A 398 15.67 -13.37 -9.08
N PRO A 399 15.03 -14.53 -9.25
CA PRO A 399 15.27 -15.70 -8.41
C PRO A 399 16.72 -16.14 -8.18
N ASP A 400 17.64 -15.89 -9.12
CA ASP A 400 19.03 -16.32 -8.99
C ASP A 400 19.78 -15.55 -7.87
N TRP A 401 19.21 -14.44 -7.40
CA TRP A 401 19.77 -13.59 -6.35
C TRP A 401 19.41 -14.06 -4.93
N GLU A 402 18.45 -14.97 -4.77
CA GLU A 402 17.95 -15.40 -3.45
C GLU A 402 19.04 -15.87 -2.46
N PRO A 403 20.07 -16.64 -2.87
CA PRO A 403 21.10 -17.09 -1.93
C PRO A 403 21.81 -15.94 -1.23
N ILE A 404 22.07 -14.85 -1.96
CA ILE A 404 22.76 -13.68 -1.41
C ILE A 404 21.81 -12.70 -0.73
N MET A 405 20.56 -12.63 -1.17
CA MET A 405 19.53 -11.82 -0.51
C MET A 405 19.35 -12.27 0.95
N LYS A 406 19.31 -13.58 1.23
CA LYS A 406 19.19 -14.14 2.60
C LYS A 406 20.28 -13.70 3.58
N ILE A 407 21.43 -13.29 3.07
CA ILE A 407 22.57 -12.88 3.88
C ILE A 407 22.84 -11.38 3.78
N ALA A 408 22.03 -10.62 3.04
CA ALA A 408 22.19 -9.18 2.87
C ALA A 408 21.78 -8.40 4.13
N GLY A 409 22.48 -7.30 4.41
CA GLY A 409 22.10 -6.34 5.45
C GLY A 409 20.97 -5.41 4.99
N ALA A 410 20.87 -5.14 3.69
CA ALA A 410 19.79 -4.43 3.02
C ALA A 410 19.85 -4.65 1.49
N ILE A 411 18.77 -4.31 0.78
CA ILE A 411 18.66 -4.46 -0.69
C ILE A 411 18.20 -3.16 -1.34
N VAL A 412 18.85 -2.73 -2.42
CA VAL A 412 18.50 -1.54 -3.20
C VAL A 412 18.37 -1.91 -4.68
N THR A 413 17.26 -1.54 -5.32
CA THR A 413 17.08 -1.75 -6.76
C THR A 413 16.68 -0.48 -7.51
N ASN A 414 17.22 -0.30 -8.72
CA ASN A 414 16.81 0.80 -9.61
C ASN A 414 15.35 0.68 -10.04
N ARG A 415 14.90 -0.54 -10.31
CA ARG A 415 13.57 -0.85 -10.85
C ARG A 415 12.78 -1.77 -9.93
N GLY A 416 11.48 -1.80 -10.14
CA GLY A 416 10.52 -2.57 -9.34
C GLY A 416 9.55 -1.65 -8.59
N GLY A 417 8.30 -2.12 -8.46
CA GLY A 417 7.31 -1.57 -7.52
C GLY A 417 7.05 -2.56 -6.39
N ARG A 418 6.13 -2.23 -5.48
CA ARG A 418 5.83 -3.01 -4.24
C ARG A 418 5.57 -4.52 -4.43
N THR A 419 5.32 -4.96 -5.66
CA THR A 419 5.03 -6.35 -6.05
C THR A 419 6.21 -7.06 -6.72
N CYS A 420 7.37 -6.42 -6.86
CA CYS A 420 8.52 -7.00 -7.52
C CYS A 420 9.19 -8.10 -6.68
N HIS A 421 10.02 -8.92 -7.33
CA HIS A 421 10.76 -9.99 -6.67
C HIS A 421 11.55 -9.50 -5.44
N ALA A 422 12.29 -8.38 -5.57
CA ALA A 422 13.05 -7.79 -4.48
C ALA A 422 12.14 -7.47 -3.28
N ALA A 423 10.96 -6.88 -3.53
CA ALA A 423 10.04 -6.47 -2.49
C ALA A 423 9.43 -7.68 -1.76
N ILE A 424 8.99 -8.70 -2.51
CA ILE A 424 8.37 -9.91 -1.95
C ILE A 424 9.35 -10.65 -1.04
N ILE A 425 10.55 -10.96 -1.56
CA ILE A 425 11.56 -11.72 -0.81
C ILE A 425 12.09 -10.92 0.38
N SER A 426 12.31 -9.61 0.23
CA SER A 426 12.76 -8.77 1.34
C SER A 426 11.75 -8.75 2.48
N ARG A 427 10.45 -8.74 2.17
CA ARG A 427 9.39 -8.85 3.18
C ARG A 427 9.39 -10.20 3.88
N GLU A 428 9.44 -11.30 3.13
CA GLU A 428 9.47 -12.68 3.66
C GLU A 428 10.67 -12.90 4.60
N LEU A 429 11.85 -12.40 4.20
CA LEU A 429 13.08 -12.52 4.98
C LEU A 429 13.25 -11.44 6.05
N GLY A 430 12.36 -10.43 6.07
CA GLY A 430 12.42 -9.30 6.98
C GLY A 430 13.67 -8.45 6.81
N ILE A 431 14.14 -8.25 5.57
CA ILE A 431 15.33 -7.46 5.21
C ILE A 431 14.86 -6.08 4.71
N PRO A 432 15.47 -4.98 5.17
CA PRO A 432 15.13 -3.64 4.69
C PRO A 432 15.48 -3.50 3.20
N CYS A 433 14.53 -2.98 2.43
CA CYS A 433 14.69 -2.85 0.98
C CYS A 433 14.14 -1.53 0.45
N VAL A 434 14.84 -0.93 -0.51
CA VAL A 434 14.42 0.27 -1.24
C VAL A 434 14.42 -0.05 -2.74
N ILE A 435 13.28 0.10 -3.38
CA ILE A 435 13.08 -0.23 -4.80
C ILE A 435 12.74 1.00 -5.62
N GLY A 436 12.88 0.90 -6.93
CA GLY A 436 12.47 1.98 -7.83
C GLY A 436 13.30 3.25 -7.69
N THR A 437 14.55 3.16 -7.24
CA THR A 437 15.43 4.34 -7.09
C THR A 437 15.75 5.04 -8.41
N GLY A 438 15.53 4.35 -9.54
CA GLY A 438 15.84 4.83 -10.89
C GLY A 438 17.33 4.83 -11.24
N ASN A 439 18.20 5.29 -10.33
CA ASN A 439 19.62 5.53 -10.57
C ASN A 439 20.54 5.13 -9.40
N GLY A 440 20.07 4.28 -8.47
CA GLY A 440 20.81 3.81 -7.30
C GLY A 440 22.15 3.16 -7.63
N THR A 441 22.23 2.34 -8.68
CA THR A 441 23.50 1.72 -9.13
C THR A 441 24.54 2.73 -9.60
N THR A 442 24.12 3.94 -9.98
CA THR A 442 25.01 5.00 -10.50
C THR A 442 25.51 5.91 -9.38
N PHE A 443 24.65 6.21 -8.40
CA PHE A 443 24.96 7.15 -7.32
C PHE A 443 25.62 6.48 -6.11
N ILE A 444 25.34 5.21 -5.86
CA ILE A 444 25.90 4.45 -4.74
C ILE A 444 27.17 3.73 -5.21
N LYS A 445 28.29 3.98 -4.53
CA LYS A 445 29.60 3.44 -4.93
C LYS A 445 29.85 2.07 -4.32
N ASN A 446 30.43 1.17 -5.11
CA ASN A 446 30.85 -0.13 -4.61
C ASN A 446 31.87 0.04 -3.46
N GLY A 447 31.71 -0.72 -2.37
CA GLY A 447 32.54 -0.64 -1.16
C GLY A 447 32.25 0.53 -0.21
N SER A 448 31.33 1.45 -0.53
CA SER A 448 30.94 2.51 0.41
C SER A 448 30.08 1.95 1.55
N LYS A 449 30.13 2.57 2.72
CA LYS A 449 29.23 2.22 3.84
C LYS A 449 27.96 3.04 3.74
N VAL A 450 26.81 2.39 3.84
CA VAL A 450 25.51 3.08 3.73
C VAL A 450 24.53 2.59 4.79
N THR A 451 23.57 3.44 5.10
CA THR A 451 22.39 3.13 5.93
C THR A 451 21.15 3.25 5.07
N ILE A 452 20.33 2.21 5.09
CA ILE A 452 19.07 2.10 4.36
C ILE A 452 17.93 2.24 5.37
N ASP A 453 17.19 3.33 5.26
CA ASP A 453 16.09 3.66 6.16
C ASP A 453 14.75 3.55 5.44
N CYS A 454 13.91 2.63 5.93
CA CYS A 454 12.54 2.45 5.47
C CYS A 454 11.50 2.85 6.53
N SER A 455 11.92 3.38 7.68
CA SER A 455 11.06 3.58 8.86
C SER A 455 9.96 4.64 8.68
N GLU A 456 10.19 5.64 7.82
CA GLU A 456 9.27 6.77 7.61
C GLU A 456 8.35 6.63 6.38
N GLY A 457 8.35 5.47 5.70
CA GLY A 457 7.48 5.19 4.54
C GLY A 457 8.04 5.61 3.17
N VAL A 458 9.08 6.45 3.12
CA VAL A 458 9.92 6.68 1.93
C VAL A 458 11.26 5.99 2.15
N GLY A 459 11.76 5.28 1.13
CA GLY A 459 13.03 4.56 1.23
C GLY A 459 14.20 5.51 1.04
N ARG A 460 15.00 5.74 2.08
CA ARG A 460 16.13 6.67 2.06
C ARG A 460 17.45 5.95 2.23
N ILE A 461 18.44 6.39 1.46
CA ILE A 461 19.77 5.79 1.44
C ILE A 461 20.76 6.86 1.86
N TYR A 462 21.35 6.71 3.04
CA TYR A 462 22.30 7.65 3.62
C TYR A 462 23.73 7.16 3.48
N ASP A 463 24.66 8.11 3.31
CA ASP A 463 26.09 7.88 3.40
C ASP A 463 26.52 7.61 4.84
N GLY A 464 27.32 6.57 5.05
CA GLY A 464 27.80 6.15 6.36
C GLY A 464 26.92 5.11 7.09
N LEU A 465 27.44 4.62 8.21
CA LEU A 465 26.73 3.75 9.16
C LEU A 465 26.17 4.63 10.28
N LEU A 466 24.90 5.01 10.17
CA LEU A 466 24.22 5.88 11.12
C LEU A 466 23.69 5.06 12.29
N LYS A 467 23.70 5.64 13.49
CA LYS A 467 23.09 4.99 14.65
C LYS A 467 21.57 4.96 14.53
N TYR A 468 21.00 3.83 14.91
CA TYR A 468 19.57 3.64 15.08
C TYR A 468 19.32 2.72 16.27
N HIS A 469 18.13 2.82 16.86
CA HIS A 469 17.65 1.90 17.88
C HIS A 469 16.33 1.24 17.46
N VAL A 470 15.95 0.19 18.18
CA VAL A 470 14.70 -0.55 17.97
C VAL A 470 13.92 -0.54 19.27
N ASP A 471 12.76 0.11 19.26
CA ASP A 471 11.81 0.04 20.36
C ASP A 471 10.95 -1.20 20.20
N GLU A 472 10.84 -2.01 21.26
CA GLU A 472 10.03 -3.22 21.29
C GLU A 472 8.97 -3.12 22.39
N VAL A 473 7.69 -3.15 22.00
CA VAL A 473 6.56 -3.07 22.94
C VAL A 473 5.60 -4.22 22.75
N LYS A 474 5.27 -4.90 23.85
CA LYS A 474 4.22 -5.91 23.90
C LYS A 474 2.84 -5.25 23.99
N LEU A 475 1.98 -5.52 23.01
CA LEU A 475 0.67 -4.87 22.88
C LEU A 475 -0.41 -5.53 23.74
N ASP A 476 -0.23 -6.79 24.12
CA ASP A 476 -1.19 -7.62 24.86
C ASP A 476 -1.38 -7.23 26.34
N GLN A 477 -0.51 -6.38 26.88
CA GLN A 477 -0.50 -6.01 28.30
C GLN A 477 -0.84 -4.54 28.57
N LEU A 478 -1.32 -3.80 27.56
CA LEU A 478 -1.62 -2.38 27.74
C LEU A 478 -2.91 -2.16 28.53
N PRO A 479 -2.88 -1.37 29.63
CA PRO A 479 -4.05 -1.09 30.44
C PRO A 479 -5.10 -0.31 29.63
N GLN A 480 -6.38 -0.53 29.94
CA GLN A 480 -7.45 0.33 29.45
C GLN A 480 -7.49 1.64 30.24
N THR A 481 -7.82 2.72 29.56
CA THR A 481 -7.99 4.05 30.16
C THR A 481 -9.41 4.55 29.91
N LYS A 482 -9.94 5.37 30.82
CA LYS A 482 -11.21 6.08 30.60
C LYS A 482 -11.03 7.29 29.69
N THR A 483 -9.98 8.07 29.92
CA THR A 483 -9.52 9.11 28.99
C THR A 483 -9.08 8.44 27.70
N GLN A 484 -9.64 8.90 26.58
CA GLN A 484 -9.34 8.34 25.26
C GLN A 484 -7.95 8.79 24.81
N ILE A 485 -7.12 7.84 24.39
CA ILE A 485 -5.80 8.12 23.84
C ILE A 485 -5.90 8.14 22.32
N MET A 486 -5.86 9.34 21.76
CA MET A 486 -5.96 9.58 20.31
C MET A 486 -4.58 9.94 19.73
N MET A 487 -4.51 10.05 18.40
CA MET A 487 -3.28 10.42 17.69
C MET A 487 -3.34 11.76 16.97
N ASN A 488 -2.18 12.41 16.86
CA ASN A 488 -1.91 13.50 15.94
C ASN A 488 -1.30 12.90 14.67
N VAL A 489 -1.98 13.07 13.54
CA VAL A 489 -1.60 12.48 12.25
C VAL A 489 -1.65 13.56 11.16
N GLY A 490 -0.74 13.49 10.20
CA GLY A 490 -0.75 14.40 9.04
C GLY A 490 -0.39 13.73 7.72
N VAL A 491 0.28 12.58 7.75
CA VAL A 491 0.83 11.92 6.57
C VAL A 491 -0.04 10.71 6.21
N PRO A 492 -0.83 10.75 5.12
CA PRO A 492 -1.73 9.65 4.73
C PRO A 492 -1.01 8.32 4.50
N GLU A 493 0.23 8.34 4.04
CA GLU A 493 1.05 7.15 3.76
C GLU A 493 1.30 6.30 5.01
N GLN A 494 1.39 6.93 6.18
CA GLN A 494 1.67 6.25 7.44
C GLN A 494 0.40 5.78 8.17
N ALA A 495 -0.78 6.17 7.69
CA ALA A 495 -2.05 5.97 8.40
C ALA A 495 -2.35 4.50 8.73
N PHE A 496 -2.08 3.56 7.82
CA PHE A 496 -2.34 2.14 8.04
C PHE A 496 -1.41 1.49 9.06
N GLN A 497 -0.17 1.97 9.14
CA GLN A 497 0.78 1.51 10.15
C GLN A 497 0.45 2.12 11.52
N GLN A 498 0.22 3.42 11.57
CA GLN A 498 -0.11 4.13 12.81
C GLN A 498 -1.45 3.67 13.40
N GLY A 499 -2.45 3.41 12.55
CA GLY A 499 -3.76 2.92 12.97
C GLY A 499 -3.73 1.55 13.67
N GLN A 500 -2.65 0.76 13.47
CA GLN A 500 -2.45 -0.51 14.17
C GLN A 500 -1.85 -0.36 15.57
N ILE A 501 -1.31 0.81 15.91
CA ILE A 501 -0.90 1.11 17.29
C ILE A 501 -2.18 1.25 18.13
N PRO A 502 -2.30 0.64 19.32
CA PRO A 502 -3.50 0.73 20.14
C PRO A 502 -3.91 2.18 20.47
N ASN A 503 -5.03 2.62 19.88
CA ASN A 503 -5.51 4.00 19.94
C ASN A 503 -7.05 4.07 20.04
N ASN A 504 -7.57 5.29 20.21
CA ASN A 504 -8.99 5.61 20.22
C ASN A 504 -9.38 6.61 19.10
N GLY A 505 -8.64 6.63 17.99
CA GLY A 505 -8.85 7.52 16.85
C GLY A 505 -7.79 8.59 16.70
N VAL A 506 -8.11 9.63 15.93
CA VAL A 506 -7.24 10.76 15.63
C VAL A 506 -7.88 12.03 16.18
N GLY A 507 -7.22 12.66 17.16
CA GLY A 507 -7.70 13.90 17.78
C GLY A 507 -7.29 15.15 17.01
N LEU A 508 -6.30 15.00 16.11
CA LEU A 508 -5.86 16.04 15.18
C LEU A 508 -5.30 15.40 13.90
N ALA A 509 -6.09 15.38 12.84
CA ALA A 509 -5.64 15.15 11.47
C ALA A 509 -5.36 16.50 10.81
N ARG A 510 -4.12 16.74 10.41
CA ARG A 510 -3.67 18.00 9.77
C ARG A 510 -3.71 17.86 8.26
N GLU A 511 -4.63 18.55 7.60
CA GLU A 511 -4.74 18.49 6.15
C GLU A 511 -3.69 19.35 5.41
N GLU A 512 -2.97 20.23 6.12
CA GLU A 512 -1.91 21.06 5.54
C GLU A 512 -0.78 20.24 4.91
N PHE A 513 -0.50 19.06 5.47
CA PHE A 513 0.45 18.11 4.88
C PHE A 513 -0.06 17.57 3.54
N ILE A 514 -1.36 17.33 3.42
CA ILE A 514 -1.99 16.88 2.17
C ILE A 514 -1.88 18.00 1.12
N ILE A 515 -2.22 19.22 1.53
CA ILE A 515 -2.16 20.40 0.67
C ILE A 515 -0.72 20.68 0.22
N ASN A 516 0.28 20.63 1.10
CA ASN A 516 1.67 20.92 0.72
C ASN A 516 2.28 19.83 -0.17
N SER A 517 2.17 18.57 0.25
CA SER A 517 2.90 17.46 -0.37
C SER A 517 2.23 16.97 -1.64
N HIS A 518 0.90 16.83 -1.64
CA HIS A 518 0.17 16.19 -2.73
C HIS A 518 -0.45 17.19 -3.71
N ILE A 519 -0.93 18.34 -3.21
CA ILE A 519 -1.54 19.37 -4.06
C ILE A 519 -0.46 20.38 -4.51
N GLY A 520 0.18 21.07 -3.56
CA GLY A 520 1.25 22.04 -3.76
C GLY A 520 0.85 23.33 -4.48
N ILE A 521 -0.45 23.55 -4.70
CA ILE A 521 -1.00 24.66 -5.49
C ILE A 521 -2.01 25.43 -4.64
N HIS A 522 -1.95 26.76 -4.72
CA HIS A 522 -2.91 27.61 -4.06
C HIS A 522 -4.34 27.38 -4.61
N PRO A 523 -5.37 27.15 -3.78
CA PRO A 523 -6.71 26.78 -4.26
C PRO A 523 -7.33 27.86 -5.17
N LEU A 524 -7.14 29.14 -4.88
CA LEU A 524 -7.60 30.22 -5.76
C LEU A 524 -6.90 30.23 -7.13
N ALA A 525 -5.68 29.70 -7.26
CA ALA A 525 -5.00 29.58 -8.55
C ALA A 525 -5.65 28.49 -9.42
N LEU A 526 -6.18 27.43 -8.80
CA LEU A 526 -6.93 26.37 -9.48
C LEU A 526 -8.32 26.88 -9.91
N ILE A 527 -9.00 27.64 -9.05
CA ILE A 527 -10.29 28.26 -9.37
C ILE A 527 -10.16 29.26 -10.52
N HIS A 528 -9.14 30.12 -10.48
CA HIS A 528 -8.89 31.14 -11.50
C HIS A 528 -8.01 30.67 -12.66
N TYR A 529 -7.86 29.34 -12.85
CA TYR A 529 -6.94 28.78 -13.84
C TYR A 529 -7.16 29.34 -15.25
N ASP A 530 -8.40 29.44 -15.72
CA ASP A 530 -8.71 29.95 -17.06
C ASP A 530 -8.34 31.43 -17.24
N GLU A 531 -8.49 32.24 -16.18
CA GLU A 531 -8.08 33.64 -16.20
C GLU A 531 -6.56 33.79 -16.21
N LEU A 532 -5.87 33.00 -15.39
CA LEU A 532 -4.41 32.95 -15.34
C LEU A 532 -3.84 32.46 -16.68
N LYS A 533 -4.48 31.48 -17.33
CA LYS A 533 -4.08 30.97 -18.65
C LYS A 533 -4.17 32.03 -19.74
N LYS A 534 -5.19 32.90 -19.71
CA LYS A 534 -5.28 34.06 -20.62
C LYS A 534 -4.15 35.07 -20.35
N LYS A 535 -3.85 35.34 -19.08
CA LYS A 535 -2.78 36.27 -18.65
C LYS A 535 -1.37 35.73 -18.93
N ALA A 536 -1.17 34.41 -18.95
CA ALA A 536 0.11 33.75 -19.20
C ALA A 536 0.76 34.15 -20.55
N SER A 537 -0.04 34.56 -21.53
CA SER A 537 0.47 35.08 -22.82
C SER A 537 1.30 36.37 -22.68
N LYS A 538 1.10 37.13 -21.59
CA LYS A 538 1.71 38.44 -21.35
C LYS A 538 2.66 38.46 -20.14
N ASP A 539 2.60 37.46 -19.27
CA ASP A 539 3.38 37.38 -18.05
C ASP A 539 4.10 36.03 -17.93
N LYS A 540 5.44 36.07 -17.97
CA LYS A 540 6.28 34.88 -17.88
C LYS A 540 6.15 34.14 -16.55
N LYS A 541 5.94 34.87 -15.45
CA LYS A 541 5.81 34.29 -14.11
C LYS A 541 4.49 33.53 -13.99
N ILE A 542 3.41 34.08 -14.55
CA ILE A 542 2.10 33.39 -14.63
C ILE A 542 2.17 32.19 -15.59
N ALA A 543 2.90 32.29 -16.71
CA ALA A 543 3.10 31.16 -17.61
C ALA A 543 3.80 29.98 -16.91
N GLU A 544 4.77 30.24 -16.04
CA GLU A 544 5.41 29.21 -15.22
C GLU A 544 4.45 28.58 -14.21
N VAL A 545 3.58 29.38 -13.58
CA VAL A 545 2.52 28.88 -12.68
C VAL A 545 1.58 27.91 -13.43
N ILE A 546 1.09 28.29 -14.61
CA ILE A 546 0.20 27.42 -15.42
C ILE A 546 0.90 26.11 -15.78
N LYS A 547 2.16 26.17 -16.21
CA LYS A 547 2.93 24.98 -16.53
C LYS A 547 3.02 24.03 -15.32
N LYS A 548 3.34 24.55 -14.13
CA LYS A 548 3.42 23.74 -12.90
C LYS A 548 2.06 23.18 -12.47
N ILE A 549 0.98 23.93 -12.66
CA ILE A 549 -0.38 23.43 -12.43
C ILE A 549 -0.68 22.25 -13.35
N ASP A 550 -0.41 22.38 -14.65
CA ASP A 550 -0.66 21.32 -15.63
C ASP A 550 0.18 20.07 -15.36
N GLU A 551 1.43 20.22 -14.92
CA GLU A 551 2.33 19.12 -14.54
C GLU A 551 1.86 18.35 -13.29
N ARG A 552 1.28 19.05 -12.31
CA ARG A 552 0.80 18.41 -11.06
C ARG A 552 -0.62 17.84 -11.17
N SER A 553 -1.45 18.42 -12.03
CA SER A 553 -2.87 18.04 -12.21
C SER A 553 -3.09 17.23 -13.49
N VAL A 554 -2.12 16.39 -13.86
CA VAL A 554 -2.22 15.50 -15.02
C VAL A 554 -3.43 14.58 -14.87
N GLY A 555 -4.20 14.42 -15.94
CA GLY A 555 -5.42 13.62 -15.94
C GLY A 555 -6.67 14.35 -15.42
N TYR A 556 -6.54 15.60 -14.96
CA TYR A 556 -7.67 16.44 -14.57
C TYR A 556 -7.92 17.54 -15.61
N GLU A 557 -9.07 17.48 -16.27
CA GLU A 557 -9.56 18.56 -17.13
C GLU A 557 -9.97 19.76 -16.27
N ASN A 558 -10.79 19.50 -15.24
CA ASN A 558 -11.14 20.49 -14.24
C ASN A 558 -10.08 20.53 -13.12
N LYS A 559 -9.35 21.65 -13.04
CA LYS A 559 -8.27 21.84 -12.04
C LYS A 559 -8.78 21.93 -10.62
N VAL A 560 -10.06 22.29 -10.42
CA VAL A 560 -10.70 22.29 -9.10
C VAL A 560 -10.95 20.87 -8.61
N GLU A 561 -11.34 19.95 -9.49
CA GLU A 561 -11.55 18.54 -9.13
C GLU A 561 -10.26 17.87 -8.64
N PHE A 562 -9.09 18.27 -9.17
CA PHE A 562 -7.79 17.81 -8.68
C PHE A 562 -7.62 18.11 -7.18
N PHE A 563 -7.97 19.33 -6.74
CA PHE A 563 -7.90 19.71 -5.32
C PHE A 563 -8.85 18.86 -4.47
N ILE A 564 -10.12 18.80 -4.88
CA ILE A 564 -11.19 18.11 -4.15
C ILE A 564 -10.86 16.61 -4.01
N ASP A 565 -10.49 15.96 -5.11
CA ASP A 565 -10.18 14.53 -5.13
C ASP A 565 -8.95 14.20 -4.29
N THR A 566 -7.88 14.98 -4.44
CA THR A 566 -6.61 14.73 -3.75
C THR A 566 -6.79 14.90 -2.24
N LEU A 567 -7.49 15.96 -1.83
CA LEU A 567 -7.78 16.21 -0.43
C LEU A 567 -8.72 15.14 0.15
N ALA A 568 -9.81 14.80 -0.55
CA ALA A 568 -10.76 13.78 -0.12
C ALA A 568 -10.09 12.42 0.06
N ARG A 569 -9.21 12.01 -0.87
CA ARG A 569 -8.44 10.76 -0.80
C ARG A 569 -7.47 10.75 0.37
N GLY A 570 -6.69 11.82 0.55
CA GLY A 570 -5.74 11.95 1.66
C GLY A 570 -6.42 11.85 3.02
N ILE A 571 -7.50 12.60 3.23
CA ILE A 571 -8.32 12.54 4.46
C ILE A 571 -8.93 11.15 4.63
N SER A 572 -9.47 10.58 3.56
CA SER A 572 -10.11 9.26 3.60
C SER A 572 -9.13 8.15 3.95
N LYS A 573 -7.89 8.21 3.48
CA LYS A 573 -6.84 7.24 3.83
C LYS A 573 -6.50 7.29 5.32
N ILE A 574 -6.41 8.49 5.89
CA ILE A 574 -6.27 8.66 7.35
C ILE A 574 -7.49 8.08 8.06
N ALA A 575 -8.70 8.49 7.68
CA ALA A 575 -9.94 8.02 8.31
C ALA A 575 -10.14 6.49 8.24
N ALA A 576 -9.72 5.87 7.14
CA ALA A 576 -9.76 4.43 6.94
C ALA A 576 -8.80 3.69 7.88
N GLY A 577 -7.58 4.19 8.08
CA GLY A 577 -6.58 3.57 8.96
C GLY A 577 -7.01 3.49 10.43
N PHE A 578 -7.87 4.40 10.87
CA PHE A 578 -8.35 4.48 12.26
C PHE A 578 -9.83 4.05 12.42
N TYR A 579 -10.47 3.57 11.35
CA TYR A 579 -11.87 3.17 11.38
C TYR A 579 -12.12 2.02 12.39
N PRO A 580 -13.20 2.04 13.19
CA PRO A 580 -14.33 2.99 13.15
C PRO A 580 -14.18 4.20 14.09
N TYR A 581 -13.01 4.45 14.67
CA TYR A 581 -12.81 5.55 15.61
C TYR A 581 -12.85 6.91 14.92
N ASP A 582 -13.22 7.92 15.71
CA ASP A 582 -13.32 9.31 15.25
C ASP A 582 -11.97 9.82 14.72
N VAL A 583 -12.02 10.53 13.60
CA VAL A 583 -10.88 11.24 13.01
C VAL A 583 -11.25 12.71 12.88
N ILE A 584 -10.73 13.52 13.80
CA ILE A 584 -10.98 14.96 13.86
C ILE A 584 -10.02 15.66 12.90
N VAL A 585 -10.52 16.11 11.77
CA VAL A 585 -9.77 16.80 10.71
C VAL A 585 -9.82 18.29 10.97
N ARG A 586 -8.66 18.89 11.22
CA ARG A 586 -8.55 20.35 11.29
C ARG A 586 -8.58 20.90 9.88
N MET A 587 -9.52 21.81 9.62
CA MET A 587 -9.55 22.59 8.38
C MET A 587 -8.26 23.42 8.25
N SER A 588 -7.93 23.86 7.05
CA SER A 588 -6.64 24.48 6.75
C SER A 588 -6.30 25.68 7.65
N ASP A 589 -5.23 25.58 8.43
CA ASP A 589 -4.78 26.64 9.36
C ASP A 589 -3.49 27.32 8.88
N PHE A 590 -3.26 27.36 7.57
CA PHE A 590 -2.11 28.06 7.01
C PHE A 590 -2.15 29.56 7.29
N LYS A 591 -0.97 30.09 7.60
CA LYS A 591 -0.70 31.54 7.62
C LYS A 591 -0.55 32.06 6.19
N THR A 592 -0.74 33.37 5.99
CA THR A 592 -0.59 34.04 4.69
C THR A 592 0.74 33.75 4.00
N ASN A 593 1.84 33.81 4.76
CA ASN A 593 3.19 33.51 4.27
C ASN A 593 3.38 32.04 3.84
N GLU A 594 2.64 31.09 4.42
CA GLU A 594 2.69 29.69 4.04
C GLU A 594 1.91 29.45 2.74
N TYR A 595 0.70 30.01 2.62
CA TYR A 595 -0.05 29.98 1.36
C TYR A 595 0.72 30.66 0.22
N ALA A 596 1.47 31.73 0.50
CA ALA A 596 2.26 32.46 -0.49
C ALA A 596 3.34 31.58 -1.15
N ASN A 597 3.83 30.55 -0.44
CA ASN A 597 4.83 29.60 -0.91
C ASN A 597 4.26 28.52 -1.83
N LEU A 598 2.93 28.33 -1.87
CA LEU A 598 2.30 27.41 -2.82
C LEU A 598 2.41 27.95 -4.24
N ILE A 599 2.30 27.06 -5.23
CA ILE A 599 2.27 27.45 -6.64
C ILE A 599 1.11 28.41 -6.88
N GLY A 600 1.43 29.63 -7.32
CA GLY A 600 0.47 30.72 -7.55
C GLY A 600 0.04 31.49 -6.30
N GLY A 601 0.52 31.15 -5.10
CA GLY A 601 0.11 31.76 -3.84
C GLY A 601 0.41 33.25 -3.72
N TYR A 602 1.58 33.69 -4.21
CA TYR A 602 2.00 35.10 -4.20
C TYR A 602 1.03 36.07 -4.92
N LEU A 603 0.09 35.57 -5.72
CA LEU A 603 -0.92 36.37 -6.41
C LEU A 603 -2.10 36.75 -5.50
N TYR A 604 -2.31 36.02 -4.42
CA TYR A 604 -3.50 36.10 -3.58
C TYR A 604 -3.18 36.49 -2.14
N GLU A 605 -1.97 36.20 -1.67
CA GLU A 605 -1.61 36.38 -0.28
C GLU A 605 -0.98 37.75 0.00
N PRO A 606 -1.55 38.55 0.93
CA PRO A 606 -0.95 39.81 1.36
C PRO A 606 0.26 39.55 2.27
N GLU A 607 1.18 40.52 2.34
CA GLU A 607 2.24 40.52 3.34
C GLU A 607 1.71 41.00 4.70
N GLU A 608 1.93 40.20 5.74
CA GLU A 608 1.53 40.53 7.11
C GLU A 608 2.75 40.65 8.02
N HIS A 609 2.74 41.66 8.91
CA HIS A 609 3.81 41.84 9.89
C HIS A 609 3.83 40.75 10.96
N ASN A 610 2.67 40.19 11.31
CA ASN A 610 2.54 39.16 12.35
C ASN A 610 1.64 38.01 11.84
N PRO A 611 2.16 37.11 11.00
CA PRO A 611 1.36 36.04 10.41
C PRO A 611 0.69 35.11 11.43
N MET A 612 1.24 34.99 12.65
CA MET A 612 0.69 34.16 13.73
C MET A 612 -0.73 34.57 14.15
N ILE A 613 -1.00 35.89 14.23
CA ILE A 613 -2.30 36.46 14.59
C ILE A 613 -3.06 37.07 13.39
N GLY A 614 -2.55 36.87 12.18
CA GLY A 614 -3.02 37.46 10.94
C GLY A 614 -4.22 36.75 10.29
N TRP A 615 -4.35 36.88 8.97
CA TRP A 615 -5.46 36.36 8.18
C TRP A 615 -5.37 34.84 7.95
N ARG A 616 -5.85 34.07 8.94
CA ARG A 616 -5.87 32.60 8.99
C ARG A 616 -7.11 32.04 9.69
N GLY A 617 -7.29 30.72 9.64
CA GLY A 617 -8.39 30.00 10.28
C GLY A 617 -9.76 30.59 9.95
N ALA A 618 -10.68 30.61 10.92
CA ALA A 618 -12.07 31.04 10.72
C ALA A 618 -12.24 32.36 9.95
N SER A 619 -11.42 33.38 10.24
CA SER A 619 -11.51 34.69 9.58
C SER A 619 -11.29 34.65 8.07
N ARG A 620 -10.54 33.66 7.59
CA ARG A 620 -10.27 33.46 6.17
C ARG A 620 -11.43 32.74 5.49
N TYR A 621 -12.08 31.81 6.18
CA TYR A 621 -13.08 30.92 5.58
C TYR A 621 -14.36 31.64 5.13
N TYR A 622 -14.78 32.69 5.83
CA TYR A 622 -15.97 33.48 5.45
C TYR A 622 -15.64 34.76 4.66
N ASP A 623 -14.36 35.08 4.46
CA ASP A 623 -13.98 36.24 3.65
C ASP A 623 -14.37 36.02 2.19
N GLU A 624 -15.03 36.99 1.56
CA GLU A 624 -15.57 36.84 0.19
C GLU A 624 -14.49 36.50 -0.85
N THR A 625 -13.23 36.89 -0.63
CA THR A 625 -12.13 36.61 -1.56
C THR A 625 -11.62 35.17 -1.46
N TYR A 626 -11.79 34.51 -0.31
CA TYR A 626 -11.27 33.17 -0.04
C TYR A 626 -12.36 32.11 0.16
N LYS A 627 -13.60 32.51 0.47
CA LYS A 627 -14.75 31.64 0.67
C LYS A 627 -14.89 30.53 -0.41
N PRO A 628 -14.67 30.79 -1.72
CA PRO A 628 -14.66 29.72 -2.72
C PRO A 628 -13.61 28.64 -2.51
N ALA A 629 -12.42 28.99 -2.01
CA ALA A 629 -11.35 28.05 -1.70
C ALA A 629 -11.70 27.17 -0.49
N PHE A 630 -12.22 27.76 0.60
CA PHE A 630 -12.72 26.98 1.75
C PHE A 630 -13.90 26.07 1.36
N GLY A 631 -14.73 26.50 0.40
CA GLY A 631 -15.76 25.66 -0.20
C GLY A 631 -15.22 24.37 -0.81
N LEU A 632 -14.01 24.38 -1.39
CA LEU A 632 -13.38 23.16 -1.93
C LEU A 632 -13.06 22.14 -0.85
N GLU A 633 -12.56 22.59 0.31
CA GLU A 633 -12.32 21.73 1.48
C GLU A 633 -13.64 21.12 1.99
N CYS A 634 -14.69 21.94 2.09
CA CYS A 634 -16.03 21.45 2.48
C CYS A 634 -16.55 20.36 1.54
N VAL A 635 -16.40 20.56 0.22
CA VAL A 635 -16.80 19.55 -0.78
C VAL A 635 -15.94 18.29 -0.69
N ALA A 636 -14.64 18.41 -0.43
CA ALA A 636 -13.75 17.27 -0.23
C ALA A 636 -14.15 16.42 0.99
N LEU A 637 -14.43 17.05 2.13
CA LEU A 637 -14.91 16.34 3.33
C LEU A 637 -16.28 15.69 3.09
N LYS A 638 -17.19 16.40 2.40
CA LYS A 638 -18.49 15.86 2.04
C LYS A 638 -18.34 14.61 1.16
N LYS A 639 -17.46 14.65 0.16
CA LYS A 639 -17.14 13.50 -0.69
C LYS A 639 -16.58 12.32 0.11
N ALA A 640 -15.62 12.56 0.98
CA ALA A 640 -15.05 11.53 1.85
C ALA A 640 -16.11 10.87 2.76
N ARG A 641 -17.04 11.65 3.32
CA ARG A 641 -18.11 11.13 4.18
C ARG A 641 -19.21 10.41 3.40
N ASN A 642 -19.73 11.03 2.35
CA ASN A 642 -20.97 10.60 1.70
C ASN A 642 -20.73 9.63 0.54
N ASP A 643 -19.69 9.85 -0.27
CA ASP A 643 -19.40 8.99 -1.43
C ASP A 643 -18.55 7.79 -1.02
N MET A 644 -17.62 7.99 -0.08
CA MET A 644 -16.69 6.95 0.41
C MET A 644 -17.15 6.30 1.72
N GLY A 645 -18.19 6.83 2.37
CA GLY A 645 -18.83 6.25 3.55
C GLY A 645 -18.08 6.42 4.87
N LEU A 646 -17.09 7.31 4.94
CA LEU A 646 -16.22 7.50 6.12
C LEU A 646 -16.83 8.50 7.10
N THR A 647 -17.93 8.09 7.73
CA THR A 647 -18.69 8.92 8.68
C THR A 647 -18.00 9.16 10.02
N ASN A 648 -16.80 8.61 10.23
CA ASN A 648 -15.95 8.91 11.37
C ASN A 648 -15.14 10.22 11.23
N ILE A 649 -15.18 10.90 10.07
CA ILE A 649 -14.48 12.17 9.82
C ILE A 649 -15.20 13.37 10.46
N LYS A 650 -14.57 14.12 11.36
CA LYS A 650 -15.19 15.27 12.03
C LYS A 650 -14.39 16.54 11.75
N PRO A 651 -14.93 17.57 11.08
CA PRO A 651 -14.21 18.82 10.86
C PRO A 651 -13.98 19.57 12.18
N MET A 652 -12.85 20.23 12.29
CA MET A 652 -12.49 21.12 13.37
C MET A 652 -12.06 22.48 12.82
N ILE A 653 -12.70 23.54 13.31
CA ILE A 653 -12.43 24.91 12.87
C ILE A 653 -11.30 25.51 13.73
N PRO A 654 -10.13 25.81 13.15
CA PRO A 654 -9.04 26.49 13.85
C PRO A 654 -9.24 28.01 13.89
N PHE A 655 -8.54 28.64 14.82
CA PHE A 655 -8.35 30.08 14.98
C PHE A 655 -9.66 30.88 14.93
N CYS A 656 -10.72 30.34 15.53
CA CYS A 656 -12.03 30.97 15.59
C CYS A 656 -12.10 31.98 16.73
N ARG A 657 -12.05 33.28 16.42
CA ARG A 657 -11.84 34.34 17.43
C ARG A 657 -13.08 34.63 18.26
N THR A 658 -14.26 34.55 17.63
CA THR A 658 -15.53 34.90 18.26
C THR A 658 -16.63 33.89 17.89
N PRO A 659 -17.69 33.76 18.72
CA PRO A 659 -18.85 32.95 18.36
C PRO A 659 -19.49 33.38 17.03
N ASP A 660 -19.47 34.67 16.70
CA ASP A 660 -19.99 35.19 15.43
C ASP A 660 -19.18 34.71 14.23
N GLU A 661 -17.84 34.66 14.32
CA GLU A 661 -17.02 34.00 13.30
C GLU A 661 -17.43 32.53 13.15
N GLY A 662 -17.60 31.82 14.27
CA GLY A 662 -18.05 30.42 14.26
C GLY A 662 -19.36 30.23 13.51
N ARG A 663 -20.38 31.07 13.77
CA ARG A 663 -21.67 31.01 13.06
C ARG A 663 -21.53 31.29 11.56
N LYS A 664 -20.67 32.24 11.17
CA LYS A 664 -20.37 32.52 9.75
C LYS A 664 -19.71 31.32 9.07
N VAL A 665 -18.74 30.68 9.71
CA VAL A 665 -18.09 29.48 9.17
C VAL A 665 -19.10 28.35 8.98
N ILE A 666 -19.95 28.07 9.97
CA ILE A 666 -21.01 27.07 9.85
C ILE A 666 -21.97 27.42 8.70
N GLN A 667 -22.31 28.70 8.50
CA GLN A 667 -23.11 29.12 7.35
C GLN A 667 -22.42 28.79 6.03
N VAL A 668 -21.13 29.10 5.88
CA VAL A 668 -20.38 28.78 4.65
C VAL A 668 -20.32 27.26 4.44
N MET A 669 -20.04 26.46 5.48
CA MET A 669 -20.09 24.99 5.38
C MET A 669 -21.45 24.50 4.89
N ASN A 670 -22.55 25.08 5.39
CA ASN A 670 -23.90 24.76 4.96
C ASN A 670 -24.16 25.12 3.48
N GLU A 671 -23.63 26.25 3.00
CA GLU A 671 -23.74 26.69 1.60
C GLU A 671 -23.07 25.69 0.63
N TYR A 672 -21.92 25.11 1.03
CA TYR A 672 -21.24 24.06 0.28
C TYR A 672 -21.76 22.64 0.61
N GLY A 673 -22.83 22.55 1.42
CA GLY A 673 -23.57 21.33 1.67
C GLY A 673 -22.92 20.36 2.66
N LEU A 674 -22.02 20.84 3.52
CA LEU A 674 -21.47 20.11 4.66
C LEU A 674 -22.18 20.59 5.94
N LYS A 675 -23.35 19.99 6.23
CA LYS A 675 -24.26 20.49 7.27
C LYS A 675 -24.11 19.72 8.58
N GLN A 676 -23.94 20.45 9.68
CA GLN A 676 -23.87 19.88 11.03
C GLN A 676 -25.16 19.09 11.35
N GLY A 677 -25.02 17.92 11.97
CA GLY A 677 -26.11 16.98 12.26
C GLY A 677 -26.53 16.09 11.09
N GLU A 678 -26.33 16.51 9.84
CA GLU A 678 -26.64 15.69 8.66
C GLU A 678 -25.64 14.53 8.55
N ASN A 679 -26.14 13.31 8.33
CA ASN A 679 -25.32 12.09 8.30
C ASN A 679 -24.38 11.97 9.53
N GLY A 680 -24.86 12.41 10.70
CA GLY A 680 -24.11 12.38 11.96
C GLY A 680 -22.86 13.27 11.99
N LEU A 681 -22.79 14.31 11.15
CA LEU A 681 -21.67 15.25 11.17
C LEU A 681 -21.63 16.04 12.48
N GLU A 682 -20.55 15.88 13.24
CA GLU A 682 -20.21 16.74 14.36
C GLU A 682 -19.13 17.73 13.92
N VAL A 683 -19.23 18.99 14.35
CA VAL A 683 -18.23 20.04 14.04
C VAL A 683 -17.56 20.51 15.33
N TYR A 684 -16.24 20.46 15.36
CA TYR A 684 -15.43 20.84 16.52
C TYR A 684 -14.84 22.24 16.32
N VAL A 685 -14.42 22.88 17.41
CA VAL A 685 -13.62 24.10 17.37
C VAL A 685 -12.31 23.89 18.12
N MET A 686 -11.23 24.44 17.57
CA MET A 686 -9.96 24.46 18.28
C MET A 686 -10.00 25.56 19.34
N CYS A 687 -9.88 25.17 20.61
CA CYS A 687 -9.82 26.10 21.74
C CYS A 687 -8.37 26.52 21.96
N GLU A 688 -7.95 27.56 21.26
CA GLU A 688 -6.55 27.97 21.20
C GLU A 688 -6.33 29.49 21.38
N ILE A 689 -7.43 30.24 21.55
CA ILE A 689 -7.42 31.68 21.81
C ILE A 689 -8.05 31.92 23.19
N PRO A 690 -7.53 32.84 24.03
CA PRO A 690 -8.14 33.13 25.33
C PRO A 690 -9.64 33.47 25.26
N SER A 691 -10.11 34.09 24.17
CA SER A 691 -11.54 34.34 23.94
C SER A 691 -12.36 33.06 23.86
N ASN A 692 -11.83 31.96 23.30
CA ASN A 692 -12.52 30.66 23.26
C ASN A 692 -12.84 30.15 24.66
N VAL A 693 -11.96 30.42 25.63
CA VAL A 693 -12.12 29.98 27.01
C VAL A 693 -13.06 30.90 27.78
N ILE A 694 -12.92 32.21 27.61
CA ILE A 694 -13.70 33.22 28.34
C ILE A 694 -15.20 33.12 28.00
N VAL A 695 -15.55 32.87 26.74
CA VAL A 695 -16.94 32.69 26.27
C VAL A 695 -17.21 31.27 25.75
N ALA A 696 -16.61 30.27 26.40
CA ALA A 696 -16.75 28.86 26.02
C ALA A 696 -18.21 28.36 26.02
N ASP A 697 -19.08 28.96 26.84
CA ASP A 697 -20.51 28.69 26.88
C ASP A 697 -21.18 29.00 25.54
N GLN A 698 -20.85 30.14 24.93
CA GLN A 698 -21.40 30.56 23.63
C GLN A 698 -20.85 29.71 22.48
N PHE A 699 -19.56 29.34 22.54
CA PHE A 699 -18.99 28.39 21.58
C PHE A 699 -19.66 27.01 21.67
N SER A 700 -20.07 26.58 22.87
CA SER A 700 -20.74 25.29 23.09
C SER A 700 -22.14 25.21 22.46
N GLU A 701 -22.77 26.35 22.18
CA GLU A 701 -24.03 26.42 21.42
C GLU A 701 -23.83 26.12 19.93
N ILE A 702 -22.63 26.39 19.39
CA ILE A 702 -22.30 26.29 17.97
C ILE A 702 -21.66 24.94 17.65
N PHE A 703 -20.69 24.54 18.45
CA PHE A 703 -19.82 23.39 18.17
C PHE A 703 -20.16 22.19 19.03
N ASP A 704 -19.89 20.98 18.51
CA ASP A 704 -20.17 19.71 19.17
C ASP A 704 -19.08 19.26 20.13
N GLY A 705 -17.90 19.87 20.02
CA GLY A 705 -16.79 19.63 20.92
C GLY A 705 -15.66 20.63 20.72
N PHE A 706 -14.69 20.53 21.61
CA PHE A 706 -13.50 21.35 21.65
C PHE A 706 -12.26 20.47 21.54
N SER A 707 -11.23 20.97 20.86
CA SER A 707 -9.87 20.46 20.99
C SER A 707 -8.95 21.60 21.42
N ILE A 708 -8.35 21.49 22.59
CA ILE A 708 -7.45 22.52 23.12
C ILE A 708 -6.15 22.47 22.31
N GLY A 709 -5.80 23.60 21.67
CA GLY A 709 -4.49 23.81 21.07
C GLY A 709 -3.56 24.46 22.09
N SER A 710 -2.85 23.65 22.90
CA SER A 710 -2.05 24.16 24.03
C SER A 710 -0.98 25.16 23.60
N ASN A 711 -0.42 24.94 22.41
CA ASN A 711 0.63 25.76 21.83
C ASN A 711 0.18 27.22 21.61
N ASP A 712 -0.83 27.44 20.77
CA ASP A 712 -1.31 28.78 20.48
C ASP A 712 -2.02 29.41 21.69
N LEU A 713 -2.70 28.61 22.53
CA LEU A 713 -3.28 29.09 23.78
C LEU A 713 -2.20 29.65 24.71
N THR A 714 -1.05 28.97 24.83
CA THR A 714 0.07 29.43 25.66
C THR A 714 0.69 30.70 25.10
N GLN A 715 0.97 30.74 23.78
CA GLN A 715 1.52 31.92 23.11
C GLN A 715 0.65 33.16 23.32
N LEU A 716 -0.68 33.04 23.12
CA LEU A 716 -1.61 34.17 23.25
C LEU A 716 -1.91 34.55 24.70
N THR A 717 -1.89 33.59 25.63
CA THR A 717 -2.08 33.87 27.05
C THR A 717 -0.89 34.60 27.66
N LEU A 718 0.33 34.24 27.24
CA LEU A 718 1.57 34.83 27.74
C LEU A 718 2.07 36.00 26.89
N GLY A 719 1.47 36.24 25.73
CA GLY A 719 1.85 37.33 24.82
C GLY A 719 3.23 37.14 24.20
N LEU A 720 3.54 35.93 23.74
CA LEU A 720 4.85 35.59 23.17
C LEU A 720 4.73 34.84 21.86
N ASP A 721 5.75 34.99 21.01
CA ASP A 721 5.99 34.15 19.84
C ASP A 721 7.07 33.12 20.21
N ARG A 722 6.74 31.84 20.15
CA ARG A 722 7.68 30.78 20.52
C ARG A 722 8.84 30.65 19.54
N ASP A 723 8.66 31.12 18.30
CA ASP A 723 9.68 31.09 17.26
C ASP A 723 10.67 32.27 17.45
N SER A 724 10.39 33.17 18.41
CA SER A 724 11.29 34.26 18.80
C SER A 724 12.25 33.83 19.91
N ASP A 725 13.51 33.61 19.56
CA ASP A 725 14.59 33.22 20.49
C ASP A 725 14.71 34.13 21.73
N LEU A 726 14.29 35.41 21.61
CA LEU A 726 14.36 36.39 22.69
C LEU A 726 13.40 36.11 23.85
N VAL A 727 12.24 35.47 23.56
CA VAL A 727 11.16 35.27 24.54
C VAL A 727 10.70 33.82 24.64
N ALA A 728 11.17 32.93 23.76
CA ALA A 728 10.81 31.50 23.75
C ALA A 728 11.05 30.79 25.10
N HIS A 729 12.04 31.24 25.89
CA HIS A 729 12.32 30.71 27.22
C HIS A 729 11.18 30.90 28.25
N ILE A 730 10.20 31.76 27.96
CA ILE A 730 9.01 32.01 28.78
C ILE A 730 7.88 31.01 28.44
N PHE A 731 7.93 30.36 27.27
CA PHE A 731 6.92 29.40 26.84
C PHE A 731 6.88 28.19 27.78
N ASP A 732 5.78 28.04 28.52
CA ASP A 732 5.51 26.87 29.35
C ASP A 732 4.00 26.61 29.41
N GLU A 733 3.57 25.51 28.83
CA GLU A 733 2.15 25.09 28.79
C GLU A 733 1.62 24.72 30.19
N ARG A 734 2.51 24.49 31.16
CA ARG A 734 2.17 24.23 32.57
C ARG A 734 1.96 25.51 33.36
N ASN A 735 2.16 26.68 32.76
CA ASN A 735 1.95 27.96 33.43
C ASN A 735 0.55 28.03 34.05
N ASP A 736 0.45 28.56 35.26
CA ASP A 736 -0.82 28.62 36.01
C ASP A 736 -1.93 29.35 35.26
N ALA A 737 -1.61 30.37 34.47
CA ALA A 737 -2.58 31.05 33.62
C ALA A 737 -3.18 30.09 32.59
N VAL A 738 -2.34 29.33 31.90
CA VAL A 738 -2.75 28.34 30.90
C VAL A 738 -3.54 27.20 31.54
N LYS A 739 -3.06 26.63 32.66
CA LYS A 739 -3.78 25.56 33.40
C LYS A 739 -5.17 26.00 33.84
N ARG A 740 -5.32 27.23 34.35
CA ARG A 740 -6.64 27.77 34.75
C ARG A 740 -7.57 27.87 33.54
N LEU A 741 -7.07 28.35 32.41
CA LEU A 741 -7.86 28.43 31.18
C LEU A 741 -8.29 27.04 30.68
N VAL A 742 -7.39 26.07 30.68
CA VAL A 742 -7.68 24.67 30.34
C VAL A 742 -8.77 24.08 31.26
N SER A 743 -8.62 24.23 32.58
CA SER A 743 -9.63 23.73 33.53
C SER A 743 -10.99 24.41 33.34
N GLN A 744 -10.99 25.72 33.03
CA GLN A 744 -12.22 26.48 32.81
C GLN A 744 -12.99 25.96 31.59
N VAL A 745 -12.33 25.81 30.43
CA VAL A 745 -13.02 25.36 29.21
C VAL A 745 -13.58 23.94 29.38
N ILE A 746 -12.83 23.03 30.03
CA ILE A 746 -13.32 21.67 30.33
C ILE A 746 -14.59 21.74 31.17
N SER A 747 -14.57 22.49 32.27
CA SER A 747 -15.73 22.61 33.17
C SER A 747 -16.95 23.23 32.49
N VAL A 748 -16.77 24.29 31.71
CA VAL A 748 -17.88 24.99 31.02
C VAL A 748 -18.49 24.10 29.95
N ALA A 749 -17.67 23.49 29.09
CA ALA A 749 -18.11 22.58 28.04
C ALA A 749 -18.85 21.34 28.59
N HIS A 750 -18.38 20.81 29.73
CA HIS A 750 -19.03 19.66 30.38
C HIS A 750 -20.35 20.01 31.08
N SER A 751 -20.50 21.26 31.51
CA SER A 751 -21.71 21.78 32.15
C SER A 751 -22.82 22.10 31.13
N HIS A 752 -22.46 22.34 29.87
CA HIS A 752 -23.41 22.59 28.78
C HIS A 752 -24.38 21.41 28.56
N ARG A 753 -25.54 21.67 27.96
CA ARG A 753 -26.55 20.67 27.60
C ARG A 753 -26.95 20.84 26.13
N PRO A 754 -26.62 19.87 25.25
CA PRO A 754 -25.91 18.61 25.53
C PRO A 754 -24.44 18.84 25.94
N ARG A 755 -23.89 17.91 26.73
CA ARG A 755 -22.47 17.95 27.15
C ARG A 755 -21.56 17.99 25.93
N ARG A 756 -20.59 18.92 25.88
CA ARG A 756 -19.60 18.98 24.79
C ARG A 756 -18.34 18.23 25.19
N LYS A 757 -17.77 17.47 24.25
CA LYS A 757 -16.50 16.76 24.47
C LYS A 757 -15.34 17.75 24.42
N VAL A 758 -14.32 17.54 25.23
CA VAL A 758 -13.10 18.35 25.24
C VAL A 758 -11.89 17.43 25.16
N GLY A 759 -11.18 17.52 24.04
CA GLY A 759 -9.87 16.92 23.86
C GLY A 759 -8.76 17.96 23.99
N ILE A 760 -7.51 17.50 23.98
CA ILE A 760 -6.33 18.34 23.83
C ILE A 760 -5.40 17.74 22.77
N CYS A 761 -4.78 18.61 21.97
CA CYS A 761 -3.76 18.23 21.01
C CYS A 761 -2.49 19.05 21.25
N GLY A 762 -1.34 18.41 21.05
CA GLY A 762 -0.03 18.97 21.37
C GLY A 762 0.86 17.96 22.08
N GLN A 763 2.15 18.28 22.21
CA GLN A 763 3.13 17.40 22.87
C GLN A 763 3.20 17.62 24.38
N ALA A 764 2.59 18.67 24.93
CA ALA A 764 2.63 18.94 26.38
C ALA A 764 2.30 17.71 27.25
N PRO A 765 1.26 16.89 26.96
CA PRO A 765 0.94 15.73 27.79
C PRO A 765 1.97 14.59 27.67
N SER A 766 2.72 14.49 26.56
CA SER A 766 3.82 13.51 26.43
C SER A 766 5.12 14.01 27.05
N ASP A 767 5.39 15.31 26.92
CA ASP A 767 6.64 15.94 27.36
C ASP A 767 6.64 16.19 28.87
N PHE A 768 5.47 16.53 29.41
CA PHE A 768 5.25 16.83 30.82
C PHE A 768 4.20 15.87 31.42
N PRO A 769 4.63 14.74 32.01
CA PRO A 769 3.72 13.78 32.64
C PRO A 769 2.76 14.42 33.66
N GLU A 770 3.23 15.39 34.43
CA GLU A 770 2.42 16.13 35.41
C GLU A 770 1.28 16.92 34.76
N PHE A 771 1.43 17.36 33.52
CA PHE A 771 0.38 18.03 32.76
C PHE A 771 -0.67 17.03 32.29
N ALA A 772 -0.26 15.83 31.85
CA ALA A 772 -1.19 14.74 31.57
C ALA A 772 -1.99 14.33 32.83
N GLU A 773 -1.34 14.25 33.99
CA GLU A 773 -2.05 13.99 35.25
C GLU A 773 -3.10 15.06 35.54
N PHE A 774 -2.72 16.33 35.43
CA PHE A 774 -3.62 17.47 35.61
C PHE A 774 -4.84 17.41 34.68
N LEU A 775 -4.64 17.08 33.41
CA LEU A 775 -5.74 16.95 32.43
C LEU A 775 -6.73 15.83 32.82
N VAL A 776 -6.21 14.69 33.27
CA VAL A 776 -7.03 13.57 33.76
C VAL A 776 -7.78 13.97 35.03
N GLU A 777 -7.14 14.68 35.95
CA GLU A 777 -7.77 15.22 37.17
C GLU A 777 -8.92 16.16 36.83
N CYS A 778 -8.74 17.06 35.85
CA CYS A 778 -9.79 17.93 35.30
C CYS A 778 -10.91 17.17 34.56
N GLY A 779 -10.70 15.90 34.20
CA GLY A 779 -11.70 15.06 33.55
C GLY A 779 -11.75 15.19 32.02
N ILE A 780 -10.63 15.54 31.37
CA ILE A 780 -10.53 15.62 29.90
C ILE A 780 -11.09 14.34 29.22
N ASP A 781 -11.76 14.50 28.09
CA ASP A 781 -12.34 13.36 27.34
C ASP A 781 -11.26 12.59 26.57
N SER A 782 -10.36 13.32 25.91
CA SER A 782 -9.30 12.72 25.09
C SER A 782 -7.99 13.49 25.13
N ILE A 783 -6.89 12.77 24.93
CA ILE A 783 -5.54 13.33 24.80
C ILE A 783 -4.95 12.79 23.49
N SER A 784 -4.57 13.71 22.59
CA SER A 784 -4.08 13.40 21.25
C SER A 784 -2.57 13.59 21.13
N LEU A 785 -1.85 12.52 20.82
CA LEU A 785 -0.39 12.43 20.93
C LEU A 785 0.27 12.02 19.61
N ASN A 786 1.58 12.27 19.49
CA ASN A 786 2.32 11.70 18.37
C ASN A 786 2.44 10.18 18.52
N PRO A 787 2.43 9.40 17.41
CA PRO A 787 2.36 7.94 17.46
C PRO A 787 3.43 7.25 18.33
N ASP A 788 4.64 7.80 18.36
CA ASP A 788 5.80 7.34 19.14
C ASP A 788 5.60 7.45 20.66
N THR A 789 4.81 8.42 21.11
CA THR A 789 4.60 8.70 22.55
C THR A 789 3.33 8.05 23.13
N VAL A 790 2.43 7.54 22.28
CA VAL A 790 1.10 7.01 22.66
C VAL A 790 1.18 5.98 23.78
N ILE A 791 2.06 4.99 23.64
CA ILE A 791 2.14 3.86 24.57
C ILE A 791 2.65 4.32 25.95
N LYS A 792 3.73 5.11 25.97
CA LYS A 792 4.33 5.64 27.20
C LYS A 792 3.32 6.46 28.00
N THR A 793 2.62 7.38 27.32
CA THR A 793 1.66 8.26 27.98
C THR A 793 0.41 7.51 28.44
N ARG A 794 -0.06 6.51 27.68
CA ARG A 794 -1.18 5.64 28.09
C ARG A 794 -0.92 4.93 29.40
N LEU A 795 0.29 4.39 29.61
CA LEU A 795 0.66 3.74 30.88
C LEU A 795 0.58 4.72 32.06
N LYS A 796 1.01 5.97 31.84
CA LYS A 796 0.98 7.01 32.87
C LYS A 796 -0.43 7.50 33.19
N ILE A 797 -1.27 7.65 32.17
CA ILE A 797 -2.68 7.98 32.34
C ILE A 797 -3.39 6.86 33.12
N ALA A 798 -3.15 5.59 32.77
CA ALA A 798 -3.72 4.45 33.49
C ALA A 798 -3.27 4.38 34.97
N GLU A 799 -2.04 4.77 35.29
CA GLU A 799 -1.60 4.93 36.69
C GLU A 799 -2.37 6.03 37.41
N THR A 800 -2.54 7.18 36.75
CA THR A 800 -3.26 8.33 37.29
C THR A 800 -4.74 8.01 37.54
N GLU A 801 -5.41 7.37 36.60
CA GLU A 801 -6.80 6.94 36.75
C GLU A 801 -6.96 5.96 37.91
N ARG A 802 -6.07 4.98 38.04
CA ARG A 802 -6.05 4.08 39.20
C ARG A 802 -5.88 4.82 40.53
N ARG A 803 -4.98 5.82 40.59
CA ARG A 803 -4.80 6.68 41.76
C ARG A 803 -6.10 7.44 42.12
N LEU A 804 -6.87 7.86 41.10
CA LEU A 804 -8.14 8.57 41.26
C LEU A 804 -9.35 7.63 41.49
N GLY A 805 -9.14 6.32 41.53
CA GLY A 805 -10.24 5.33 41.65
C GLY A 805 -11.15 5.28 40.42
N ARG A 806 -10.62 5.65 39.26
CA ARG A 806 -11.32 5.68 37.98
C ARG A 806 -11.04 4.42 37.17
#